data_AF-A0A1E1W5D3-F1
#
_entry.id   AF-A0A1E1W5D3-F1
#
_cell.length_a   1.000
_cell.length_b   1.000
_cell.length_c   1.000
_cell.angle_alpha   90.00
_cell.angle_beta   90.00
_cell.angle_gamma   90.00
#
_symmetry.space_group_name_H-M   'P 1'
#
loop_
_entity.id
_entity.type
_entity.pdbx_description
1 polymer ?
#
loop_
_entity_poly.entity_id
_entity_poly.type
_entity_poly.pdbx_seq_one_letter_code
_entity_poly.pdbx_strand_id
1 'polypeptide(L)'
;MAAEKKIKYKGTSNKPAPLGHDYEINIMMLSYLHAWNKMKQTDTVASYATNAPESYIATEVQEAGSCEDVVHIEIQHDKAYLYFLQAKHSCQKNKPIKLKDLLNEKNGDFSLLKYFTSIRDVKKKFDPLGKITQGRRIDASHRFIIITNMILDKEVTGLKEITEDFLFFEHEKQEGKLYRVGISDEPDSLFQRFKALLKSREEKVTCKTTSPSLNVTHFSPSPLSALPCLLLSLYKATIGKVMQQPTVTTFLTSLQIPPWSQQPLPLKPSMKSDNENELKEFFEEFIFAVNQPNVNQCRFKVEEELRKITGLDDTMWIARTLAGELSHWAHQKDGWFLTNRDRKNFFEYVNQHLASWGQATLTMNKVANILKKGIRFNQTEVIQALRGFLSCKTASTSSLCIVYYEHLGLTEIKVAQAIKESKKTIFSDLDNLRDETSDSSINPVNAFESKSMNCLIITVKTESELNRNIRLIKLFLDIVKKTNDKKIILIAPSDLRNSFAVLGMNYETIEDNENCLADLSRESQAKLAKERAVVFQDQKINLGLLMDNELKKKMSGEILENFFVKDYVVNQVQSFNNYEHVKNYYVDRELYQRDTYVGNEIIKAVNEFIITDEDYINDTDITDKDILLTTLNYYDDNYFRSLCVKFKHQNIHWLVKNNNGKLIWRRTHGSFTKIRKFVNNDEYQNVSPNTVKHIKVEDLQDRVVIITAEPGMGKSTALSHLAAKSKSALMSESEPLCIIKTNLEDHSTQFDNLVKGKVTTKDAIKFIYKAMNLEPRSSEIFDILEEDDEGKLFFKVNESCCQLDVLLLKLFVYLYNKGNIVILLDGFDETAPNYNNKVLDLLAAVKKTRVHKMWITTRPYNIASDLEDKLDTLAYSLTPLTEGEQRKFLRKFWSFELALNTEIKEKDLRKFVTELMELLPQGDKGSKKKEYERIYGYTSPYRDGGYCIYEAI
;
A
#
# COMPACT_ATOMS: atom_id res chain seq x y z
N MET A 1 47.56 31.65 -23.96
CA MET A 1 46.42 31.34 -24.85
C MET A 1 46.92 30.50 -26.01
N ALA A 2 46.51 29.24 -26.11
CA ALA A 2 46.63 28.45 -27.34
C ALA A 2 45.22 28.20 -27.88
N ALA A 3 45.02 28.34 -29.19
CA ALA A 3 43.73 28.10 -29.80
C ALA A 3 43.58 26.61 -30.13
N GLU A 4 42.93 25.85 -29.24
CA GLU A 4 42.47 24.48 -29.55
C GLU A 4 41.58 24.51 -30.80
N LYS A 5 42.14 24.11 -31.95
CA LYS A 5 41.39 24.02 -33.20
C LYS A 5 40.39 22.88 -33.10
N LYS A 6 39.11 23.24 -32.98
CA LYS A 6 37.96 22.35 -33.13
C LYS A 6 38.07 21.53 -34.43
N ILE A 7 38.13 20.20 -34.30
CA ILE A 7 38.30 19.27 -35.43
C ILE A 7 36.95 18.69 -35.80
N LYS A 8 36.49 18.96 -37.03
CA LYS A 8 35.24 18.43 -37.58
C LYS A 8 35.50 17.40 -38.70
N TYR A 9 34.75 16.31 -38.66
CA TYR A 9 34.58 15.27 -39.68
C TYR A 9 33.12 15.29 -40.18
N LYS A 10 32.68 14.34 -41.02
CA LYS A 10 31.31 14.31 -41.55
C LYS A 10 30.38 13.48 -40.65
N GLY A 11 29.23 14.07 -40.30
CA GLY A 11 28.16 13.39 -39.57
C GLY A 11 27.01 12.96 -40.50
N THR A 12 26.27 11.94 -40.07
CA THR A 12 25.03 11.44 -40.70
C THR A 12 23.88 12.44 -40.54
N SER A 13 22.86 12.40 -41.41
CA SER A 13 21.75 13.36 -41.39
C SER A 13 20.39 12.71 -41.19
N ASN A 14 19.68 13.18 -40.15
CA ASN A 14 18.24 13.04 -39.89
C ASN A 14 17.56 11.73 -40.34
N LYS A 15 17.53 10.74 -39.45
CA LYS A 15 16.49 9.69 -39.42
C LYS A 15 15.99 9.46 -37.99
N PRO A 16 14.68 9.21 -37.77
CA PRO A 16 14.17 8.83 -36.45
C PRO A 16 14.64 7.42 -36.07
N ALA A 17 15.00 7.23 -34.81
CA ALA A 17 15.75 6.06 -34.34
C ALA A 17 14.86 4.86 -33.92
N PRO A 18 15.27 3.62 -34.23
CA PRO A 18 14.71 2.39 -33.65
C PRO A 18 15.43 1.96 -32.35
N LEU A 19 14.97 0.86 -31.75
CA LEU A 19 15.40 0.23 -30.48
C LEU A 19 16.92 -0.08 -30.30
N GLY A 20 17.79 0.26 -31.24
CA GLY A 20 19.25 0.22 -31.04
C GLY A 20 19.75 1.38 -30.18
N HIS A 21 19.12 2.56 -30.32
CA HIS A 21 19.63 3.81 -29.77
C HIS A 21 19.68 3.84 -28.23
N ASP A 22 18.72 3.21 -27.56
CA ASP A 22 18.77 3.04 -26.10
C ASP A 22 19.98 2.21 -25.65
N TYR A 23 20.43 1.23 -26.46
CA TYR A 23 21.63 0.45 -26.13
C TYR A 23 22.88 1.31 -26.30
N GLU A 24 23.02 1.97 -27.45
CA GLU A 24 24.13 2.87 -27.78
C GLU A 24 24.29 3.96 -26.71
N ILE A 25 23.20 4.63 -26.31
CA ILE A 25 23.21 5.65 -25.26
C ILE A 25 23.64 5.07 -23.90
N ASN A 26 23.15 3.91 -23.48
CA ASN A 26 23.54 3.34 -22.18
C ASN A 26 25.02 2.88 -22.14
N ILE A 27 25.54 2.30 -23.24
CA ILE A 27 26.98 1.98 -23.37
C ILE A 27 27.83 3.27 -23.32
N MET A 28 27.36 4.32 -24.00
CA MET A 28 27.99 5.64 -23.98
C MET A 28 28.02 6.23 -22.56
N MET A 29 26.87 6.26 -21.86
CA MET A 29 26.77 6.76 -20.48
C MET A 29 27.73 6.07 -19.52
N LEU A 30 27.84 4.74 -19.58
CA LEU A 30 28.78 3.99 -18.73
C LEU A 30 30.24 4.34 -19.05
N SER A 31 30.56 4.60 -20.31
CA SER A 31 31.89 5.07 -20.73
C SER A 31 32.21 6.47 -20.16
N TYR A 32 31.24 7.39 -20.15
CA TYR A 32 31.39 8.71 -19.51
C TYR A 32 31.49 8.64 -17.98
N LEU A 33 30.63 7.85 -17.32
CA LEU A 33 30.67 7.68 -15.85
C LEU A 33 32.00 7.06 -15.42
N HIS A 34 32.53 6.08 -16.15
CA HIS A 34 33.86 5.52 -15.89
C HIS A 34 34.98 6.57 -16.08
N ALA A 35 34.96 7.34 -17.18
CA ALA A 35 35.96 8.38 -17.43
C ALA A 35 35.94 9.47 -16.33
N TRP A 36 34.77 9.79 -15.78
CA TRP A 36 34.61 10.72 -14.66
C TRP A 36 35.18 10.15 -13.35
N ASN A 37 34.92 8.87 -13.06
CA ASN A 37 35.50 8.20 -11.88
C ASN A 37 37.03 8.17 -11.95
N LYS A 38 37.63 7.89 -13.13
CA LYS A 38 39.08 8.03 -13.36
C LYS A 38 39.57 9.45 -13.12
N MET A 39 38.88 10.49 -13.64
CA MET A 39 39.26 11.88 -13.42
C MET A 39 39.25 12.29 -11.93
N LYS A 40 38.22 11.89 -11.17
CA LYS A 40 38.16 12.13 -9.71
C LYS A 40 39.33 11.48 -8.95
N GLN A 41 39.85 10.35 -9.43
CA GLN A 41 41.00 9.67 -8.84
C GLN A 41 42.34 10.33 -9.20
N THR A 42 42.41 11.12 -10.27
CA THR A 42 43.61 11.88 -10.64
C THR A 42 43.67 13.29 -10.03
N ASP A 43 42.51 13.94 -9.82
CA ASP A 43 42.48 15.31 -9.25
C ASP A 43 42.96 15.37 -7.79
N THR A 44 43.00 14.24 -7.07
CA THR A 44 43.62 14.13 -5.73
C THR A 44 45.15 13.98 -5.75
N VAL A 45 45.77 13.77 -6.92
CA VAL A 45 47.22 13.57 -7.06
C VAL A 45 47.86 14.72 -7.86
N ALA A 46 47.99 15.86 -7.17
CA ALA A 46 48.89 16.99 -7.46
C ALA A 46 48.94 17.57 -8.89
N SER A 47 48.62 18.87 -8.96
CA SER A 47 48.94 19.77 -10.07
C SER A 47 50.41 19.68 -10.58
N TYR A 48 50.60 20.00 -11.87
CA TYR A 48 51.88 20.25 -12.56
C TYR A 48 52.63 19.06 -13.19
N ALA A 49 52.01 17.90 -13.38
CA ALA A 49 52.52 16.91 -14.34
C ALA A 49 52.18 17.31 -15.78
N THR A 50 53.18 17.52 -16.64
CA THR A 50 53.01 17.80 -18.09
C THR A 50 52.55 16.59 -18.91
N ASN A 51 52.40 15.43 -18.27
CA ASN A 51 52.21 14.12 -18.90
C ASN A 51 50.87 13.48 -18.49
N ALA A 52 49.86 14.28 -18.13
CA ALA A 52 48.51 13.77 -17.88
C ALA A 52 47.95 13.11 -19.16
N PRO A 53 47.30 11.93 -19.07
CA PRO A 53 46.83 11.21 -20.26
C PRO A 53 45.74 12.00 -20.99
N GLU A 54 45.96 12.29 -22.27
CA GLU A 54 44.97 12.96 -23.11
C GLU A 54 43.94 11.94 -23.58
N SER A 55 42.65 12.31 -23.60
CA SER A 55 41.64 11.42 -24.16
C SER A 55 40.51 12.16 -24.87
N TYR A 56 40.11 11.61 -26.01
CA TYR A 56 39.15 12.20 -26.94
C TYR A 56 38.08 11.17 -27.28
N ILE A 57 36.82 11.58 -27.28
CA ILE A 57 35.69 10.72 -27.68
C ILE A 57 34.95 11.42 -28.83
N ALA A 58 34.42 10.66 -29.78
CA ALA A 58 33.55 11.12 -30.85
C ALA A 58 32.45 10.08 -31.12
N THR A 59 31.35 10.50 -31.73
CA THR A 59 30.20 9.66 -32.09
C THR A 59 29.73 9.98 -33.52
N GLU A 60 29.08 9.01 -34.18
CA GLU A 60 28.56 9.14 -35.56
C GLU A 60 29.64 9.59 -36.57
N VAL A 61 30.84 8.99 -36.48
CA VAL A 61 32.01 9.39 -37.27
C VAL A 61 32.02 8.63 -38.61
N GLN A 62 31.48 9.22 -39.68
CA GLN A 62 31.41 8.55 -41.00
C GLN A 62 32.78 8.09 -41.52
N GLU A 63 33.85 8.83 -41.25
CA GLU A 63 35.19 8.46 -41.66
C GLU A 63 35.78 7.27 -40.87
N ALA A 64 35.14 6.81 -39.78
CA ALA A 64 35.38 5.50 -39.15
C ALA A 64 34.61 4.34 -39.83
N GLY A 65 33.73 4.65 -40.78
CA GLY A 65 33.05 3.69 -41.64
C GLY A 65 32.12 2.74 -40.86
N SER A 66 32.40 1.44 -40.91
CA SER A 66 31.56 0.42 -40.29
C SER A 66 31.70 0.29 -38.76
N CYS A 67 32.45 1.19 -38.12
CA CYS A 67 32.65 1.31 -36.67
C CYS A 67 32.42 2.77 -36.24
N GLU A 68 31.26 3.34 -36.61
CA GLU A 68 30.97 4.78 -36.53
C GLU A 68 30.33 5.24 -35.21
N ASP A 69 29.74 4.32 -34.42
CA ASP A 69 28.94 4.65 -33.21
C ASP A 69 29.74 5.45 -32.16
N VAL A 70 30.92 4.96 -31.77
CA VAL A 70 31.83 5.66 -30.85
C VAL A 70 33.29 5.44 -31.27
N VAL A 71 34.06 6.52 -31.37
CA VAL A 71 35.52 6.49 -31.51
C VAL A 71 36.15 7.12 -30.28
N HIS A 72 36.94 6.35 -29.53
CA HIS A 72 37.64 6.77 -28.33
C HIS A 72 39.15 6.69 -28.56
N ILE A 73 39.87 7.74 -28.20
CA ILE A 73 41.32 7.85 -28.31
C ILE A 73 41.89 8.14 -26.92
N GLU A 74 42.96 7.45 -26.55
CA GLU A 74 43.71 7.68 -25.32
C GLU A 74 45.20 7.79 -25.65
N ILE A 75 45.88 8.83 -25.16
CA ILE A 75 47.29 9.10 -25.42
C ILE A 75 48.04 9.10 -24.08
N GLN A 76 48.98 8.18 -23.94
CA GLN A 76 49.84 8.03 -22.76
C GLN A 76 51.30 7.89 -23.23
N HIS A 77 52.23 8.67 -22.66
CA HIS A 77 53.68 8.48 -22.82
C HIS A 77 54.14 8.27 -24.29
N ASP A 78 53.76 9.20 -25.18
CA ASP A 78 54.04 9.17 -26.63
C ASP A 78 53.52 7.93 -27.40
N LYS A 79 52.53 7.23 -26.83
CA LYS A 79 51.73 6.20 -27.48
C LYS A 79 50.24 6.53 -27.44
N ALA A 80 49.55 6.29 -28.53
CA ALA A 80 48.12 6.44 -28.70
C ALA A 80 47.42 5.09 -28.92
N TYR A 81 46.24 4.96 -28.31
CA TYR A 81 45.34 3.84 -28.43
C TYR A 81 44.03 4.34 -29.04
N LEU A 82 43.63 3.78 -30.19
CA LEU A 82 42.46 4.19 -30.96
C LEU A 82 41.43 3.07 -30.95
N TYR A 83 40.37 3.26 -30.16
CA TYR A 83 39.26 2.33 -30.01
C TYR A 83 38.08 2.77 -30.89
N PHE A 84 37.63 1.87 -31.76
CA PHE A 84 36.50 2.05 -32.66
C PHE A 84 35.41 1.06 -32.28
N LEU A 85 34.34 1.54 -31.66
CA LEU A 85 33.30 0.72 -31.05
C LEU A 85 32.08 0.68 -31.99
N GLN A 86 31.50 -0.51 -32.15
CA GLN A 86 30.23 -0.72 -32.83
C GLN A 86 29.29 -1.52 -31.91
N ALA A 87 28.24 -0.89 -31.40
CA ALA A 87 27.23 -1.51 -30.55
C ALA A 87 26.18 -2.25 -31.38
N LYS A 88 25.83 -3.49 -31.01
CA LYS A 88 24.79 -4.29 -31.70
C LYS A 88 23.93 -5.06 -30.69
N HIS A 89 22.65 -4.69 -30.60
CA HIS A 89 21.70 -5.27 -29.64
C HIS A 89 20.76 -6.32 -30.28
N SER A 90 20.51 -7.42 -29.58
CA SER A 90 19.49 -8.42 -29.88
C SER A 90 18.41 -8.44 -28.80
N CYS A 91 17.15 -8.27 -29.19
CA CYS A 91 15.99 -8.45 -28.30
C CYS A 91 15.73 -9.92 -27.95
N GLN A 92 16.36 -10.88 -28.66
CA GLN A 92 16.28 -12.31 -28.36
C GLN A 92 17.43 -12.70 -27.41
N LYS A 93 17.08 -13.15 -26.19
CA LYS A 93 18.05 -13.69 -25.22
C LYS A 93 18.84 -14.85 -25.83
N ASN A 94 20.14 -14.90 -25.54
CA ASN A 94 21.07 -15.98 -25.89
C ASN A 94 21.09 -16.36 -27.38
N LYS A 95 20.68 -15.46 -28.28
CA LYS A 95 20.77 -15.68 -29.72
C LYS A 95 22.26 -15.82 -30.11
N PRO A 96 22.69 -16.94 -30.72
CA PRO A 96 24.08 -17.10 -31.11
C PRO A 96 24.39 -16.37 -32.42
N ILE A 97 25.59 -15.77 -32.48
CA ILE A 97 26.23 -15.35 -33.73
C ILE A 97 26.83 -16.61 -34.36
N LYS A 98 26.29 -17.08 -35.49
CA LYS A 98 26.77 -18.28 -36.16
C LYS A 98 27.88 -17.97 -37.15
N LEU A 99 28.68 -18.99 -37.48
CA LEU A 99 29.77 -18.91 -38.45
C LEU A 99 29.33 -18.32 -39.82
N LYS A 100 28.11 -18.64 -40.27
CA LYS A 100 27.49 -18.11 -41.49
C LYS A 100 27.20 -16.60 -41.44
N ASP A 101 27.02 -16.03 -40.24
CA ASP A 101 26.70 -14.61 -40.06
C ASP A 101 27.99 -13.78 -40.11
N LEU A 102 29.10 -14.36 -39.63
CA LEU A 102 30.47 -13.82 -39.72
C LEU A 102 31.03 -13.90 -41.16
N LEU A 103 30.83 -15.03 -41.85
CA LEU A 103 31.37 -15.29 -43.19
C LEU A 103 30.40 -14.89 -44.33
N ASN A 104 29.42 -14.02 -44.06
CA ASN A 104 28.40 -13.63 -45.03
C ASN A 104 28.97 -12.75 -46.15
N GLU A 105 28.81 -13.16 -47.42
CA GLU A 105 29.16 -12.35 -48.60
C GLU A 105 28.31 -11.07 -48.75
N LYS A 106 27.15 -11.02 -48.08
CA LYS A 106 26.30 -9.82 -47.98
C LYS A 106 26.65 -9.03 -46.72
N ASN A 107 26.45 -7.70 -46.76
CA ASN A 107 26.77 -6.76 -45.67
C ASN A 107 25.81 -6.90 -44.47
N GLY A 108 25.85 -8.04 -43.77
CA GLY A 108 25.15 -8.26 -42.51
C GLY A 108 25.87 -7.66 -41.30
N ASP A 109 25.15 -7.53 -40.18
CA ASP A 109 25.58 -6.80 -38.98
C ASP A 109 26.91 -7.26 -38.38
N PHE A 110 27.23 -8.56 -38.51
CA PHE A 110 28.45 -9.17 -37.99
C PHE A 110 29.41 -9.68 -39.11
N SER A 111 29.17 -9.32 -40.38
CA SER A 111 29.99 -9.82 -41.50
C SER A 111 31.43 -9.32 -41.41
N LEU A 112 32.39 -10.22 -41.15
CA LEU A 112 33.82 -9.91 -41.12
C LEU A 112 34.29 -9.25 -42.42
N LEU A 113 33.64 -9.55 -43.55
CA LEU A 113 33.96 -8.97 -44.85
C LEU A 113 33.58 -7.48 -44.94
N LYS A 114 32.52 -7.05 -44.24
CA LYS A 114 32.16 -5.63 -44.07
C LYS A 114 33.25 -4.91 -43.26
N TYR A 115 33.58 -5.45 -42.08
CA TYR A 115 34.54 -4.83 -41.17
C TYR A 115 35.97 -4.81 -41.72
N PHE A 116 36.48 -5.91 -42.27
CA PHE A 116 37.80 -5.96 -42.93
C PHE A 116 37.94 -4.93 -44.04
N THR A 117 36.94 -4.84 -44.93
CA THR A 117 36.94 -3.82 -46.01
C THR A 117 36.96 -2.41 -45.43
N SER A 118 36.12 -2.15 -44.42
CA SER A 118 36.04 -0.85 -43.77
C SER A 118 37.31 -0.45 -43.04
N ILE A 119 37.91 -1.35 -42.26
CA ILE A 119 39.11 -1.07 -41.45
C ILE A 119 40.30 -0.73 -42.35
N ARG A 120 40.43 -1.44 -43.48
CA ARG A 120 41.43 -1.11 -44.49
C ARG A 120 41.19 0.24 -45.16
N ASP A 121 39.95 0.68 -45.29
CA ASP A 121 39.62 2.03 -45.76
C ASP A 121 39.89 3.09 -44.67
N VAL A 122 39.54 2.83 -43.42
CA VAL A 122 39.84 3.69 -42.25
C VAL A 122 41.35 3.92 -42.14
N LYS A 123 42.16 2.85 -42.05
CA LYS A 123 43.63 2.95 -41.98
C LYS A 123 44.29 3.70 -43.15
N LYS A 124 43.61 3.83 -44.29
CA LYS A 124 44.15 4.50 -45.50
C LYS A 124 43.60 5.92 -45.72
N LYS A 125 42.60 6.36 -44.94
CA LYS A 125 41.86 7.62 -45.16
C LYS A 125 41.57 8.44 -43.90
N PHE A 126 41.52 7.79 -42.73
CA PHE A 126 41.17 8.39 -41.46
C PHE A 126 42.38 8.44 -40.53
N ASP A 127 43.08 9.58 -40.58
CA ASP A 127 44.06 9.96 -39.58
C ASP A 127 43.41 10.95 -38.59
N PRO A 128 43.03 10.52 -37.37
CA PRO A 128 42.62 11.41 -36.30
C PRO A 128 43.83 11.99 -35.56
N LEU A 129 44.94 11.25 -35.46
CA LEU A 129 46.12 11.68 -34.71
C LEU A 129 46.79 12.88 -35.36
N GLY A 130 47.09 12.86 -36.67
CA GLY A 130 47.74 13.99 -37.34
C GLY A 130 46.94 15.30 -37.25
N LYS A 131 45.61 15.23 -37.08
CA LYS A 131 44.78 16.42 -36.78
C LYS A 131 44.83 16.82 -35.30
N ILE A 132 44.80 15.86 -34.37
CA ILE A 132 44.81 16.09 -32.91
C ILE A 132 46.19 16.54 -32.41
N THR A 133 47.24 15.79 -32.75
CA THR A 133 48.62 15.95 -32.28
C THR A 133 49.40 17.05 -33.01
N GLN A 134 48.75 17.74 -33.94
CA GLN A 134 49.32 18.81 -34.80
C GLN A 134 50.59 18.37 -35.56
N GLY A 135 50.68 17.09 -35.92
CA GLY A 135 51.81 16.52 -36.66
C GLY A 135 52.94 15.96 -35.79
N ARG A 136 52.79 15.87 -34.46
CA ARG A 136 53.68 15.02 -33.65
C ARG A 136 53.51 13.56 -34.08
N ARG A 137 54.62 12.86 -34.35
CA ARG A 137 54.63 11.40 -34.49
C ARG A 137 54.43 10.76 -33.12
N ILE A 138 53.34 10.00 -32.99
CA ILE A 138 52.96 9.21 -31.82
C ILE A 138 52.71 7.78 -32.32
N ASP A 139 53.17 6.76 -31.60
CA ASP A 139 52.90 5.35 -31.98
C ASP A 139 51.41 5.03 -31.81
N ALA A 140 50.79 4.30 -32.75
CA ALA A 140 49.33 4.24 -32.89
C ALA A 140 48.80 2.79 -32.91
N SER A 141 48.33 2.30 -31.77
CA SER A 141 47.69 0.99 -31.64
C SER A 141 46.19 1.09 -31.88
N HIS A 142 45.67 0.45 -32.92
CA HIS A 142 44.24 0.47 -33.23
C HIS A 142 43.51 -0.73 -32.58
N ARG A 143 42.21 -0.56 -32.33
CA ARG A 143 41.29 -1.55 -31.76
C ARG A 143 39.92 -1.38 -32.37
N PHE A 144 39.39 -2.42 -33.02
CA PHE A 144 38.07 -2.38 -33.66
C PHE A 144 37.15 -3.38 -32.97
N ILE A 145 36.10 -2.90 -32.29
CA ILE A 145 35.42 -3.65 -31.23
C ILE A 145 33.91 -3.70 -31.51
N ILE A 146 33.36 -4.91 -31.72
CA ILE A 146 31.91 -5.11 -31.77
C ILE A 146 31.41 -5.47 -30.38
N ILE A 147 30.48 -4.68 -29.83
CA ILE A 147 29.92 -4.83 -28.48
C ILE A 147 28.48 -5.35 -28.58
N THR A 148 28.20 -6.54 -28.05
CA THR A 148 26.89 -7.18 -28.23
C THR A 148 26.46 -8.08 -27.07
N ASN A 149 25.15 -8.08 -26.79
CA ASN A 149 24.50 -8.97 -25.84
C ASN A 149 24.17 -10.37 -26.43
N MET A 150 24.58 -10.63 -27.67
CA MET A 150 24.56 -11.96 -28.27
C MET A 150 25.72 -12.83 -27.74
N ILE A 151 25.58 -14.14 -27.84
CA ILE A 151 26.66 -15.11 -27.57
C ILE A 151 27.31 -15.54 -28.88
N LEU A 152 28.53 -16.06 -28.85
CA LEU A 152 29.11 -16.76 -29.99
C LEU A 152 28.65 -18.22 -30.01
N ASP A 153 28.44 -18.77 -31.20
CA ASP A 153 28.14 -20.18 -31.35
C ASP A 153 29.38 -21.05 -31.11
N LYS A 154 29.21 -22.25 -30.54
CA LYS A 154 30.31 -23.22 -30.34
C LYS A 154 30.87 -23.73 -31.66
N GLU A 155 30.13 -23.58 -32.76
CA GLU A 155 30.60 -23.81 -34.14
C GLU A 155 31.71 -22.85 -34.59
N VAL A 156 31.96 -21.73 -33.89
CA VAL A 156 32.97 -20.72 -34.26
C VAL A 156 34.33 -21.06 -33.64
N THR A 157 35.08 -21.93 -34.29
CA THR A 157 36.40 -22.40 -33.84
C THR A 157 37.55 -21.44 -34.20
N GLY A 158 38.66 -21.55 -33.46
CA GLY A 158 39.84 -20.69 -33.66
C GLY A 158 39.73 -19.29 -33.05
N LEU A 159 38.87 -19.09 -32.05
CA LEU A 159 38.84 -17.89 -31.24
C LEU A 159 39.76 -18.01 -30.02
N LYS A 160 40.41 -16.91 -29.63
CA LYS A 160 41.19 -16.79 -28.39
C LYS A 160 40.49 -15.78 -27.49
N GLU A 161 40.12 -16.21 -26.29
CA GLU A 161 39.64 -15.31 -25.24
C GLU A 161 40.81 -14.42 -24.79
N ILE A 162 40.55 -13.14 -24.54
CA ILE A 162 41.57 -12.16 -24.16
C ILE A 162 41.14 -11.33 -22.95
N THR A 163 42.13 -10.85 -22.21
CA THR A 163 41.96 -9.77 -21.23
C THR A 163 42.62 -8.50 -21.76
N GLU A 164 41.84 -7.45 -21.92
CA GLU A 164 42.31 -6.06 -22.07
C GLU A 164 41.47 -5.20 -21.13
N ASP A 165 42.06 -4.16 -20.51
CA ASP A 165 41.41 -3.30 -19.50
C ASP A 165 40.42 -2.30 -20.12
N PHE A 166 39.53 -2.78 -20.98
CA PHE A 166 38.66 -1.98 -21.84
C PHE A 166 37.18 -2.40 -21.75
N LEU A 167 36.36 -1.47 -21.25
CA LEU A 167 34.90 -1.54 -21.02
C LEU A 167 34.41 -2.49 -19.91
N PHE A 168 33.55 -1.94 -19.04
CA PHE A 168 33.31 -2.43 -17.68
C PHE A 168 32.04 -3.28 -17.56
N PHE A 169 32.12 -4.51 -18.05
CA PHE A 169 30.96 -5.41 -18.18
C PHE A 169 31.07 -6.76 -17.45
N GLU A 170 31.84 -6.81 -16.36
CA GLU A 170 31.67 -7.85 -15.34
C GLU A 170 30.26 -7.82 -14.76
N HIS A 171 29.60 -8.98 -14.67
CA HIS A 171 28.31 -9.16 -14.03
C HIS A 171 28.30 -10.54 -13.39
N GLU A 172 27.97 -10.62 -12.10
CA GLU A 172 28.07 -11.81 -11.21
C GLU A 172 27.40 -13.12 -11.69
N LYS A 173 26.72 -13.11 -12.84
CA LYS A 173 25.97 -14.25 -13.41
C LYS A 173 26.22 -14.48 -14.90
N GLN A 174 26.87 -13.54 -15.59
CA GLN A 174 27.28 -13.62 -17.00
C GLN A 174 28.52 -12.74 -17.19
N GLU A 175 29.71 -13.34 -17.19
CA GLU A 175 30.95 -12.66 -17.58
C GLU A 175 30.83 -12.19 -19.04
N GLY A 176 30.92 -10.89 -19.28
CA GLY A 176 31.12 -10.37 -20.63
C GLY A 176 32.51 -10.80 -21.13
N LYS A 177 32.60 -11.42 -22.32
CA LYS A 177 33.84 -12.02 -22.81
C LYS A 177 34.36 -11.32 -24.06
N LEU A 178 35.68 -11.11 -24.10
CA LEU A 178 36.40 -10.51 -25.22
C LEU A 178 37.12 -11.62 -26.00
N TYR A 179 36.89 -11.69 -27.31
CA TYR A 179 37.54 -12.66 -28.20
C TYR A 179 38.25 -11.98 -29.37
N ARG A 180 39.47 -12.45 -29.66
CA ARG A 180 40.16 -12.25 -30.95
C ARG A 180 40.06 -13.52 -31.79
N VAL A 181 40.27 -13.39 -33.10
CA VAL A 181 40.48 -14.57 -33.95
C VAL A 181 41.93 -15.00 -33.83
N GLY A 182 42.15 -16.22 -33.37
CA GLY A 182 43.46 -16.83 -33.33
C GLY A 182 43.95 -17.11 -34.75
N ILE A 183 45.03 -16.43 -35.15
CA ILE A 183 45.80 -16.83 -36.33
C ILE A 183 46.29 -18.26 -36.09
N SER A 184 45.80 -19.18 -36.93
CA SER A 184 46.05 -20.63 -36.89
C SER A 184 46.05 -21.16 -38.31
N ASP A 185 46.87 -22.17 -38.60
CA ASP A 185 46.89 -22.89 -39.87
C ASP A 185 46.01 -24.16 -39.85
N GLU A 186 45.24 -24.37 -38.77
CA GLU A 186 44.19 -25.38 -38.72
C GLU A 186 43.11 -25.12 -39.80
N PRO A 187 42.82 -26.08 -40.70
CA PRO A 187 41.94 -25.87 -41.85
C PRO A 187 40.53 -25.37 -41.53
N ASP A 188 39.99 -25.81 -40.38
CA ASP A 188 38.63 -25.48 -39.93
C ASP A 188 38.53 -24.19 -39.12
N SER A 189 39.63 -23.48 -38.87
CA SER A 189 39.65 -22.23 -38.10
C SER A 189 38.94 -21.08 -38.83
N LEU A 190 38.34 -20.16 -38.07
CA LEU A 190 37.72 -18.95 -38.62
C LEU A 190 38.68 -18.13 -39.51
N PHE A 191 39.97 -18.09 -39.15
CA PHE A 191 41.03 -17.43 -39.94
C PHE A 191 41.17 -18.07 -41.34
N GLN A 192 41.37 -19.38 -41.44
CA GLN A 192 41.54 -20.05 -42.75
C GLN A 192 40.24 -20.05 -43.57
N ARG A 193 39.07 -20.20 -42.93
CA ARG A 193 37.78 -20.08 -43.63
C ARG A 193 37.55 -18.69 -44.24
N PHE A 194 37.92 -17.62 -43.53
CA PHE A 194 37.82 -16.26 -44.05
C PHE A 194 38.88 -15.97 -45.12
N LYS A 195 40.10 -16.50 -44.97
CA LYS A 195 41.17 -16.47 -46.00
C LYS A 195 40.73 -17.18 -47.29
N ALA A 196 39.98 -18.27 -47.20
CA ALA A 196 39.39 -18.97 -48.35
C ALA A 196 38.23 -18.17 -48.98
N LEU A 197 37.36 -17.54 -48.17
CA LEU A 197 36.29 -16.66 -48.65
C LEU A 197 36.85 -15.52 -49.51
N LEU A 198 37.91 -14.86 -49.04
CA LEU A 198 38.59 -13.78 -49.76
C LEU A 198 39.14 -14.25 -51.12
N LYS A 199 39.89 -15.37 -51.15
CA LYS A 199 40.40 -15.96 -52.42
C LYS A 199 39.29 -16.25 -53.42
N SER A 200 38.21 -16.88 -52.97
CA SER A 200 37.06 -17.21 -53.84
C SER A 200 36.40 -15.96 -54.43
N ARG A 201 36.47 -14.82 -53.73
CA ARG A 201 35.96 -13.53 -54.21
C ARG A 201 36.90 -12.87 -55.21
N GLU A 202 38.21 -12.99 -55.04
CA GLU A 202 39.21 -12.51 -56.02
C GLU A 202 39.10 -13.30 -57.34
N GLU A 203 38.90 -14.61 -57.26
CA GLU A 203 38.65 -15.49 -58.42
C GLU A 203 37.32 -15.17 -59.13
N LYS A 204 36.22 -14.97 -58.37
CA LYS A 204 34.93 -14.50 -58.92
C LYS A 204 35.03 -13.13 -59.63
N VAL A 205 36.01 -12.29 -59.27
CA VAL A 205 36.24 -10.97 -59.90
C VAL A 205 37.08 -11.09 -61.16
N THR A 206 38.18 -11.84 -61.16
CA THR A 206 39.04 -12.00 -62.35
C THR A 206 38.35 -12.73 -63.50
N CYS A 207 37.48 -13.71 -63.21
CA CYS A 207 36.67 -14.37 -64.24
C CYS A 207 35.68 -13.44 -64.97
N LYS A 208 35.40 -12.23 -64.48
CA LYS A 208 34.52 -11.26 -65.17
C LYS A 208 35.25 -10.39 -66.21
N THR A 209 36.58 -10.40 -66.25
CA THR A 209 37.37 -9.50 -67.11
C THR A 209 37.82 -10.09 -68.45
N THR A 210 37.49 -11.34 -68.77
CA THR A 210 37.97 -12.02 -70.00
C THR A 210 36.90 -12.86 -70.71
N SER A 211 36.01 -12.19 -71.45
CA SER A 211 35.16 -12.77 -72.51
C SER A 211 34.84 -11.71 -73.58
N PRO A 212 35.06 -11.97 -74.89
CA PRO A 212 34.72 -11.02 -75.95
C PRO A 212 33.22 -11.03 -76.28
N SER A 213 32.79 -10.02 -77.04
CA SER A 213 31.38 -9.71 -77.32
C SER A 213 30.72 -10.59 -78.39
N LEU A 214 29.41 -10.84 -78.20
CA LEU A 214 28.47 -11.12 -79.29
C LEU A 214 27.09 -10.54 -78.92
N ASN A 215 26.66 -9.51 -79.66
CA ASN A 215 25.41 -8.77 -79.42
C ASN A 215 24.22 -9.40 -80.16
N VAL A 216 23.05 -9.45 -79.50
CA VAL A 216 21.75 -9.22 -80.16
C VAL A 216 20.73 -8.60 -79.16
N THR A 217 19.75 -7.82 -79.63
CA THR A 217 18.90 -6.89 -78.81
C THR A 217 17.39 -7.08 -78.98
N HIS A 218 16.54 -6.77 -77.96
CA HIS A 218 15.40 -5.82 -78.06
C HIS A 218 14.58 -5.61 -76.75
N PHE A 219 13.49 -4.82 -76.83
CA PHE A 219 12.80 -4.05 -75.78
C PHE A 219 11.51 -4.70 -75.20
N SER A 220 10.99 -4.10 -74.11
CA SER A 220 9.66 -4.34 -73.50
C SER A 220 8.56 -3.41 -74.07
N PRO A 221 7.25 -3.74 -73.94
CA PRO A 221 6.46 -3.26 -72.78
C PRO A 221 5.34 -4.21 -72.27
N SER A 222 4.61 -3.79 -71.22
CA SER A 222 3.44 -4.42 -70.56
C SER A 222 2.10 -3.99 -71.23
N PRO A 223 0.91 -4.64 -71.04
CA PRO A 223 0.33 -5.06 -69.74
C PRO A 223 -0.59 -6.32 -69.65
N LEU A 224 -1.00 -6.63 -68.41
CA LEU A 224 -2.22 -7.35 -67.95
C LEU A 224 -2.57 -8.79 -68.43
N SER A 225 -2.22 -9.74 -67.55
CA SER A 225 -3.09 -10.84 -67.04
C SER A 225 -3.84 -11.79 -68.01
N ALA A 226 -3.16 -12.87 -68.44
CA ALA A 226 -3.65 -14.26 -68.34
C ALA A 226 -2.47 -15.26 -68.51
N LEU A 227 -2.59 -16.47 -67.97
CA LEU A 227 -1.62 -17.58 -68.09
C LEU A 227 -1.93 -18.49 -69.30
N PRO A 228 -1.03 -19.41 -69.77
CA PRO A 228 0.38 -19.63 -69.39
C PRO A 228 1.40 -19.86 -70.56
N CYS A 229 2.69 -19.96 -70.20
CA CYS A 229 3.78 -20.70 -70.89
C CYS A 229 4.48 -20.18 -72.18
N LEU A 230 5.79 -20.51 -72.23
CA LEU A 230 6.73 -20.67 -73.38
C LEU A 230 7.30 -19.44 -74.14
N LEU A 231 8.64 -19.38 -74.13
CA LEU A 231 9.62 -19.01 -75.18
C LEU A 231 9.18 -18.11 -76.36
N LEU A 232 9.88 -16.97 -76.57
CA LEU A 232 11.02 -16.85 -77.49
C LEU A 232 11.72 -15.47 -77.39
N SER A 233 12.61 -15.14 -78.33
CA SER A 233 13.38 -13.89 -78.40
C SER A 233 13.61 -13.43 -79.86
N LEU A 234 13.96 -12.15 -80.01
CA LEU A 234 14.90 -11.60 -81.01
C LEU A 234 14.54 -11.36 -82.51
N TYR A 235 14.47 -10.04 -82.85
CA TYR A 235 15.34 -9.35 -83.84
C TYR A 235 14.81 -8.95 -85.25
N LYS A 236 15.50 -7.93 -85.83
CA LYS A 236 15.35 -7.24 -87.14
C LYS A 236 14.13 -6.30 -87.27
N ALA A 237 14.18 -4.99 -87.58
CA ALA A 237 15.09 -4.03 -88.25
C ALA A 237 14.80 -3.76 -89.75
N THR A 238 14.93 -2.48 -90.18
CA THR A 238 15.35 -1.95 -91.52
C THR A 238 14.54 -0.75 -92.10
N ILE A 239 15.09 0.47 -91.95
CA ILE A 239 15.12 1.63 -92.90
C ILE A 239 13.84 2.46 -93.27
N GLY A 240 13.98 3.80 -93.21
CA GLY A 240 13.13 4.84 -93.86
C GLY A 240 13.21 6.20 -93.12
N LYS A 241 14.14 7.16 -93.34
CA LYS A 241 14.41 8.04 -94.52
C LYS A 241 13.19 8.89 -94.95
N VAL A 242 13.28 10.19 -95.31
CA VAL A 242 14.35 11.24 -95.33
C VAL A 242 13.62 12.61 -95.55
N MET A 243 14.10 13.87 -95.38
CA MET A 243 15.43 14.54 -95.22
C MET A 243 15.32 15.64 -94.11
N GLN A 244 15.87 16.88 -94.06
CA GLN A 244 16.65 17.81 -94.93
C GLN A 244 17.94 18.33 -94.21
N GLN A 245 18.61 19.37 -94.75
CA GLN A 245 19.92 19.96 -94.34
C GLN A 245 19.95 21.48 -94.76
N PRO A 246 21.07 22.26 -94.89
CA PRO A 246 22.51 21.99 -94.69
C PRO A 246 23.43 23.13 -94.13
N THR A 247 24.76 22.90 -94.23
CA THR A 247 25.94 23.83 -94.24
C THR A 247 26.47 24.50 -92.96
N VAL A 248 27.77 24.86 -92.84
CA VAL A 248 29.05 24.16 -93.20
C VAL A 248 30.26 24.94 -92.61
N THR A 249 31.23 24.22 -92.01
CA THR A 249 32.67 24.55 -91.76
C THR A 249 33.11 25.92 -91.15
N THR A 250 34.10 25.89 -90.23
CA THR A 250 35.38 26.70 -90.25
C THR A 250 35.88 27.20 -88.86
N PHE A 251 37.09 26.73 -88.50
CA PHE A 251 38.13 27.26 -87.58
C PHE A 251 37.95 27.47 -86.05
N LEU A 252 38.73 26.61 -85.36
CA LEU A 252 39.51 26.81 -84.12
C LEU A 252 40.24 28.16 -83.97
N THR A 253 40.47 28.62 -82.72
CA THR A 253 41.83 28.74 -82.13
C THR A 253 41.84 29.04 -80.61
N SER A 254 43.01 28.86 -79.96
CA SER A 254 43.35 29.10 -78.53
C SER A 254 42.76 28.11 -77.49
N LEU A 255 43.49 27.56 -76.49
CA LEU A 255 44.95 27.44 -76.21
C LEU A 255 45.25 25.96 -75.85
N GLN A 256 46.24 25.28 -76.43
CA GLN A 256 47.67 25.23 -76.04
C GLN A 256 47.99 24.77 -74.59
N ILE A 257 48.30 23.47 -74.40
CA ILE A 257 49.49 22.95 -73.67
C ILE A 257 49.94 21.61 -74.32
N PRO A 258 51.22 21.44 -74.71
CA PRO A 258 51.79 20.15 -75.16
C PRO A 258 53.21 19.88 -74.50
N PRO A 259 54.08 18.92 -74.96
CA PRO A 259 53.92 17.52 -75.44
C PRO A 259 54.95 16.50 -74.82
N TRP A 260 54.97 15.24 -75.31
CA TRP A 260 56.00 14.15 -75.11
C TRP A 260 56.06 13.44 -73.72
N SER A 261 56.43 12.15 -73.57
CA SER A 261 56.57 11.01 -74.54
C SER A 261 56.67 9.62 -73.89
N GLN A 262 56.14 8.60 -74.59
CA GLN A 262 56.55 7.19 -74.71
C GLN A 262 57.34 6.46 -73.58
N GLN A 263 56.67 5.49 -72.93
CA GLN A 263 57.15 4.16 -72.45
C GLN A 263 58.33 4.08 -71.41
N PRO A 264 58.51 2.93 -70.70
CA PRO A 264 57.72 1.69 -70.69
C PRO A 264 56.90 1.47 -69.41
N LEU A 265 56.07 0.42 -69.41
CA LEU A 265 55.50 -0.16 -68.18
C LEU A 265 56.60 -0.87 -67.37
N PRO A 266 56.77 -0.57 -66.07
CA PRO A 266 57.37 -1.52 -65.14
C PRO A 266 56.46 -2.75 -65.04
N LEU A 267 57.06 -3.94 -64.94
CA LEU A 267 56.27 -5.15 -64.67
C LEU A 267 55.59 -5.02 -63.30
N LYS A 268 54.37 -5.55 -63.17
CA LYS A 268 53.71 -5.69 -61.87
C LYS A 268 54.63 -6.46 -60.91
N PRO A 269 54.96 -5.92 -59.72
CA PRO A 269 55.42 -6.74 -58.62
C PRO A 269 54.36 -7.80 -58.30
N SER A 270 54.79 -9.02 -57.96
CA SER A 270 53.90 -10.12 -57.66
C SER A 270 53.27 -9.97 -56.28
N MET A 271 52.17 -9.22 -56.19
CA MET A 271 51.35 -9.13 -54.96
C MET A 271 50.74 -10.48 -54.59
N LYS A 272 51.47 -11.28 -53.81
CA LYS A 272 50.99 -12.44 -53.06
C LYS A 272 51.36 -12.39 -51.57
N SER A 273 52.18 -11.44 -51.15
CA SER A 273 52.59 -11.19 -49.76
C SER A 273 51.57 -10.35 -48.98
N ASP A 274 51.21 -9.19 -49.54
CA ASP A 274 50.72 -8.06 -48.74
C ASP A 274 49.31 -8.31 -48.16
N ASN A 275 48.44 -8.97 -48.94
CA ASN A 275 47.10 -9.38 -48.52
C ASN A 275 47.11 -10.29 -47.27
N GLU A 276 48.16 -11.08 -47.02
CA GLU A 276 48.22 -11.94 -45.85
C GLU A 276 48.67 -11.20 -44.58
N ASN A 277 49.48 -10.15 -44.73
CA ASN A 277 49.88 -9.30 -43.61
C ASN A 277 48.72 -8.36 -43.20
N GLU A 278 48.05 -7.70 -44.16
CA GLU A 278 46.82 -6.92 -43.89
C GLU A 278 45.75 -7.77 -43.16
N LEU A 279 45.68 -9.07 -43.48
CA LEU A 279 44.72 -10.00 -42.88
C LEU A 279 45.06 -10.40 -41.44
N LYS A 280 46.34 -10.59 -41.12
CA LYS A 280 46.80 -10.91 -39.76
C LYS A 280 46.63 -9.69 -38.84
N GLU A 281 47.08 -8.53 -39.32
CA GLU A 281 46.93 -7.22 -38.65
C GLU A 281 45.47 -6.92 -38.30
N PHE A 282 44.53 -7.16 -39.22
CA PHE A 282 43.09 -7.02 -38.97
C PHE A 282 42.62 -7.88 -37.78
N PHE A 283 42.99 -9.17 -37.72
CA PHE A 283 42.53 -10.07 -36.67
C PHE A 283 43.26 -9.88 -35.32
N GLU A 284 44.42 -9.23 -35.31
CA GLU A 284 45.11 -8.80 -34.09
C GLU A 284 44.44 -7.55 -33.48
N GLU A 285 43.88 -6.65 -34.29
CA GLU A 285 43.21 -5.44 -33.81
C GLU A 285 41.70 -5.61 -33.57
N PHE A 286 41.05 -6.56 -34.24
CA PHE A 286 39.61 -6.74 -34.22
C PHE A 286 39.14 -7.66 -33.08
N ILE A 287 38.19 -7.17 -32.27
CA ILE A 287 37.71 -7.81 -31.03
C ILE A 287 36.19 -7.98 -31.08
N PHE A 288 35.73 -9.16 -30.69
CA PHE A 288 34.33 -9.43 -30.36
C PHE A 288 34.13 -9.31 -28.83
N ALA A 289 33.44 -8.26 -28.38
CA ALA A 289 32.96 -8.14 -27.00
C ALA A 289 31.52 -8.68 -26.93
N VAL A 290 31.37 -9.92 -26.46
CA VAL A 290 30.12 -10.69 -26.49
C VAL A 290 29.63 -11.04 -25.09
N ASN A 291 28.42 -11.61 -24.99
CA ASN A 291 27.75 -11.89 -23.72
C ASN A 291 27.60 -10.62 -22.85
N GLN A 292 27.60 -9.44 -23.49
CA GLN A 292 27.52 -8.15 -22.82
C GLN A 292 26.10 -7.96 -22.24
N PRO A 293 25.92 -7.12 -21.21
CA PRO A 293 24.60 -6.88 -20.65
C PRO A 293 23.63 -6.29 -21.69
N ASN A 294 22.33 -6.59 -21.59
CA ASN A 294 21.32 -5.99 -22.47
C ASN A 294 20.90 -4.58 -22.00
N VAL A 295 20.12 -3.84 -22.81
CA VAL A 295 19.65 -2.46 -22.51
C VAL A 295 19.20 -2.25 -21.05
N ASN A 296 18.40 -3.16 -20.50
CA ASN A 296 17.90 -3.03 -19.13
C ASN A 296 19.00 -3.25 -18.07
N GLN A 297 19.96 -4.13 -18.33
CA GLN A 297 21.10 -4.36 -17.43
C GLN A 297 22.14 -3.23 -17.52
N CYS A 298 22.40 -2.69 -18.71
CA CYS A 298 23.23 -1.49 -18.87
C CYS A 298 22.63 -0.30 -18.11
N ARG A 299 21.30 -0.10 -18.24
CA ARG A 299 20.58 0.93 -17.48
C ARG A 299 20.64 0.72 -15.97
N PHE A 300 20.50 -0.52 -15.49
CA PHE A 300 20.68 -0.82 -14.06
C PHE A 300 22.09 -0.43 -13.57
N LYS A 301 23.14 -0.72 -14.35
CA LYS A 301 24.51 -0.28 -14.03
C LYS A 301 24.68 1.24 -14.02
N VAL A 302 24.00 1.97 -14.93
CA VAL A 302 23.98 3.44 -14.91
C VAL A 302 23.31 3.95 -13.62
N GLU A 303 22.19 3.35 -13.22
CA GLU A 303 21.49 3.68 -11.98
C GLU A 303 22.32 3.34 -10.73
N GLU A 304 23.10 2.24 -10.76
CA GLU A 304 24.05 1.82 -9.71
C GLU A 304 25.25 2.77 -9.55
N GLU A 305 25.91 3.16 -10.65
CA GLU A 305 27.02 4.12 -10.62
C GLU A 305 26.53 5.51 -10.15
N LEU A 306 25.35 5.93 -10.59
CA LEU A 306 24.73 7.16 -10.08
C LEU A 306 24.38 7.07 -8.59
N ARG A 307 24.01 5.88 -8.06
CA ARG A 307 23.81 5.68 -6.62
C ARG A 307 25.11 5.88 -5.85
N LYS A 308 26.23 5.35 -6.35
CA LYS A 308 27.58 5.56 -5.76
C LYS A 308 27.99 7.05 -5.77
N ILE A 309 27.58 7.80 -6.80
CA ILE A 309 27.89 9.24 -6.94
C ILE A 309 26.97 10.14 -6.10
N THR A 310 25.71 9.74 -5.86
CA THR A 310 24.67 10.61 -5.25
C THR A 310 24.19 10.19 -3.86
N GLY A 311 24.45 8.95 -3.43
CA GLY A 311 23.89 8.38 -2.20
C GLY A 311 22.39 8.07 -2.26
N LEU A 312 21.74 8.22 -3.42
CA LEU A 312 20.29 8.05 -3.57
C LEU A 312 19.91 6.64 -4.01
N ASP A 313 18.92 6.04 -3.35
CA ASP A 313 18.41 4.71 -3.74
C ASP A 313 17.71 4.72 -5.10
N ASP A 314 16.83 5.69 -5.36
CA ASP A 314 16.25 5.90 -6.69
C ASP A 314 17.05 6.97 -7.44
N THR A 315 17.72 6.54 -8.51
CA THR A 315 18.46 7.38 -9.47
C THR A 315 17.86 7.32 -10.88
N MET A 316 16.73 6.63 -11.09
CA MET A 316 16.12 6.41 -12.41
C MET A 316 15.82 7.72 -13.14
N TRP A 317 15.37 8.74 -12.41
CA TRP A 317 15.09 10.06 -12.99
C TRP A 317 16.38 10.80 -13.37
N ILE A 318 17.43 10.69 -12.56
CA ILE A 318 18.75 11.27 -12.81
C ILE A 318 19.39 10.58 -14.03
N ALA A 319 19.34 9.25 -14.10
CA ALA A 319 19.82 8.46 -15.23
C ALA A 319 19.14 8.87 -16.55
N ARG A 320 17.81 8.97 -16.56
CA ARG A 320 17.04 9.44 -17.74
C ARG A 320 17.38 10.88 -18.14
N THR A 321 17.59 11.77 -17.17
CA THR A 321 17.93 13.17 -17.44
C THR A 321 19.34 13.29 -18.03
N LEU A 322 20.32 12.61 -17.42
CA LEU A 322 21.69 12.53 -17.94
C LEU A 322 21.76 11.87 -19.33
N ALA A 323 20.94 10.85 -19.60
CA ALA A 323 20.82 10.22 -20.92
C ALA A 323 20.32 11.22 -21.98
N GLY A 324 19.30 12.02 -21.63
CA GLY A 324 18.75 13.06 -22.52
C GLY A 324 19.74 14.19 -22.79
N GLU A 325 20.40 14.71 -21.76
CA GLU A 325 21.43 15.75 -21.91
C GLU A 325 22.64 15.23 -22.72
N LEU A 326 23.12 14.01 -22.45
CA LEU A 326 24.22 13.40 -23.19
C LEU A 326 23.84 13.18 -24.67
N SER A 327 22.65 12.65 -24.95
CA SER A 327 22.15 12.47 -26.31
C SER A 327 22.01 13.81 -27.03
N HIS A 328 21.41 14.82 -26.40
CA HIS A 328 21.28 16.16 -27.00
C HIS A 328 22.64 16.81 -27.29
N TRP A 329 23.59 16.66 -26.37
CA TRP A 329 24.94 17.20 -26.50
C TRP A 329 25.78 16.46 -27.55
N ALA A 330 25.60 15.14 -27.70
CA ALA A 330 26.19 14.36 -28.79
C ALA A 330 25.68 14.82 -30.17
N HIS A 331 24.35 14.98 -30.33
CA HIS A 331 23.74 15.51 -31.57
C HIS A 331 24.17 16.96 -31.90
N GLN A 332 24.58 17.76 -30.93
CA GLN A 332 25.21 19.08 -31.20
C GLN A 332 26.65 18.98 -31.74
N LYS A 333 27.22 17.77 -31.80
CA LYS A 333 28.65 17.49 -31.98
C LYS A 333 28.93 16.39 -33.02
N ASP A 334 27.96 15.97 -33.82
CA ASP A 334 28.10 14.89 -34.82
C ASP A 334 29.38 14.99 -35.67
N GLY A 335 30.25 13.98 -35.55
CA GLY A 335 31.55 13.95 -36.23
C GLY A 335 32.63 14.88 -35.64
N TRP A 336 32.56 15.26 -34.36
CA TRP A 336 33.60 16.05 -33.67
C TRP A 336 34.30 15.23 -32.60
N PHE A 337 35.64 15.34 -32.54
CA PHE A 337 36.39 14.87 -31.38
C PHE A 337 36.23 15.83 -30.22
N LEU A 338 35.71 15.32 -29.11
CA LEU A 338 35.52 16.01 -27.86
C LEU A 338 36.87 16.16 -27.18
N THR A 339 37.32 17.40 -27.05
CA THR A 339 38.60 17.73 -26.41
C THR A 339 38.56 17.43 -24.91
N ASN A 340 39.74 17.35 -24.27
CA ASN A 340 39.85 17.36 -22.80
C ASN A 340 39.02 18.51 -22.18
N ARG A 341 38.95 19.66 -22.87
CA ARG A 341 38.13 20.83 -22.48
C ARG A 341 36.63 20.63 -22.68
N ASP A 342 36.18 20.09 -23.82
CA ASP A 342 34.75 19.76 -24.02
C ASP A 342 34.28 18.73 -22.99
N ARG A 343 35.10 17.71 -22.68
CA ARG A 343 34.86 16.72 -21.62
C ARG A 343 34.79 17.38 -20.24
N LYS A 344 35.72 18.28 -19.91
CA LYS A 344 35.70 19.04 -18.65
C LYS A 344 34.46 19.92 -18.53
N ASN A 345 34.09 20.65 -19.59
CA ASN A 345 32.87 21.46 -19.62
C ASN A 345 31.60 20.60 -19.39
N PHE A 346 31.53 19.39 -19.97
CA PHE A 346 30.41 18.47 -19.77
C PHE A 346 30.33 17.98 -18.32
N PHE A 347 31.44 17.53 -17.73
CA PHE A 347 31.43 17.13 -16.32
C PHE A 347 31.23 18.31 -15.36
N GLU A 348 31.74 19.51 -15.66
CA GLU A 348 31.39 20.73 -14.90
C GLU A 348 29.90 21.03 -14.96
N TYR A 349 29.27 20.93 -16.15
CA TYR A 349 27.82 21.06 -16.31
C TYR A 349 27.07 20.01 -15.49
N VAL A 350 27.45 18.74 -15.55
CA VAL A 350 26.78 17.67 -14.78
C VAL A 350 26.98 17.87 -13.27
N ASN A 351 28.17 18.24 -12.79
CA ASN A 351 28.41 18.57 -11.38
C ASN A 351 27.54 19.77 -10.92
N GLN A 352 27.39 20.81 -11.75
CA GLN A 352 26.54 21.97 -11.44
C GLN A 352 25.04 21.62 -11.36
N HIS A 353 24.59 20.60 -12.09
CA HIS A 353 23.17 20.21 -12.13
C HIS A 353 22.82 19.04 -11.20
N LEU A 354 23.79 18.18 -10.84
CA LEU A 354 23.62 17.04 -9.92
C LEU A 354 22.86 17.42 -8.64
N ALA A 355 23.25 18.53 -8.00
CA ALA A 355 22.61 19.00 -6.77
C ALA A 355 21.10 19.25 -6.98
N SER A 356 20.75 19.94 -8.06
CA SER A 356 19.35 20.16 -8.42
C SER A 356 18.62 18.87 -8.81
N TRP A 357 19.29 17.92 -9.47
CA TRP A 357 18.70 16.66 -9.90
C TRP A 357 18.44 15.70 -8.73
N GLY A 358 19.35 15.64 -7.76
CA GLY A 358 19.15 14.91 -6.51
C GLY A 358 17.99 15.45 -5.70
N GLN A 359 17.95 16.78 -5.47
CA GLN A 359 16.85 17.42 -4.74
C GLN A 359 15.49 17.34 -5.47
N ALA A 360 15.48 17.38 -6.80
CA ALA A 360 14.27 17.10 -7.59
C ALA A 360 13.77 15.66 -7.37
N THR A 361 14.68 14.68 -7.31
CA THR A 361 14.34 13.26 -7.11
C THR A 361 13.81 12.99 -5.69
N LEU A 362 14.46 13.55 -4.66
CA LEU A 362 13.96 13.53 -3.28
C LEU A 362 12.56 14.17 -3.16
N THR A 363 12.35 15.31 -3.83
CA THR A 363 11.05 16.00 -3.87
C THR A 363 9.97 15.17 -4.54
N MET A 364 10.27 14.52 -5.67
CA MET A 364 9.33 13.61 -6.33
C MET A 364 8.97 12.43 -5.42
N ASN A 365 9.92 11.89 -4.66
CA ASN A 365 9.68 10.80 -3.72
C ASN A 365 8.83 11.23 -2.51
N LYS A 366 9.08 12.41 -1.91
CA LYS A 366 8.20 12.96 -0.85
C LYS A 366 6.79 13.19 -1.37
N VAL A 367 6.64 13.87 -2.52
CA VAL A 367 5.32 14.14 -3.14
C VAL A 367 4.60 12.85 -3.53
N ALA A 368 5.30 11.84 -4.08
CA ALA A 368 4.71 10.55 -4.40
C ALA A 368 4.20 9.83 -3.15
N ASN A 369 4.95 9.84 -2.04
CA ASN A 369 4.52 9.23 -0.77
C ASN A 369 3.31 9.95 -0.16
N ILE A 370 3.24 11.28 -0.24
CA ILE A 370 2.06 12.06 0.16
C ILE A 370 0.84 11.68 -0.69
N LEU A 371 0.98 11.69 -2.03
CA LEU A 371 -0.11 11.41 -2.96
C LEU A 371 -0.53 9.93 -2.99
N LYS A 372 0.34 8.99 -2.56
CA LYS A 372 0.04 7.55 -2.41
C LYS A 372 -1.08 7.28 -1.41
N LYS A 373 -1.34 8.19 -0.46
CA LYS A 373 -2.55 8.16 0.39
C LYS A 373 -3.85 8.16 -0.44
N GLY A 374 -3.82 8.71 -1.66
CA GLY A 374 -4.97 8.80 -2.57
C GLY A 374 -6.04 9.78 -2.12
N ILE A 375 -5.67 10.74 -1.26
CA ILE A 375 -6.54 11.79 -0.74
C ILE A 375 -6.26 13.09 -1.50
N ARG A 376 -7.32 13.84 -1.79
CA ARG A 376 -7.32 15.13 -2.48
C ARG A 376 -8.36 16.05 -1.85
N PHE A 377 -7.94 17.24 -1.44
CA PHE A 377 -8.81 18.37 -1.14
C PHE A 377 -9.41 18.96 -2.43
N ASN A 378 -10.54 19.66 -2.29
CA ASN A 378 -11.11 20.54 -3.29
C ASN A 378 -10.21 21.77 -3.53
N GLN A 379 -10.67 22.77 -4.29
CA GLN A 379 -9.94 24.05 -4.44
C GLN A 379 -10.14 24.95 -3.22
N THR A 380 -9.59 24.54 -2.08
CA THR A 380 -9.59 25.33 -0.83
C THR A 380 -8.83 26.64 -0.99
N GLU A 381 -9.14 27.63 -0.16
CA GLU A 381 -8.48 28.94 -0.16
C GLU A 381 -6.96 28.81 0.00
N VAL A 382 -6.50 27.91 0.88
CA VAL A 382 -5.07 27.54 1.04
C VAL A 382 -4.43 27.12 -0.29
N ILE A 383 -5.07 26.26 -1.08
CA ILE A 383 -4.56 25.81 -2.39
C ILE A 383 -4.57 26.96 -3.41
N GLN A 384 -5.57 27.84 -3.36
CA GLN A 384 -5.66 29.01 -4.24
C GLN A 384 -4.59 30.06 -3.89
N ALA A 385 -4.41 30.39 -2.61
CA ALA A 385 -3.40 31.31 -2.09
C ALA A 385 -1.98 30.82 -2.39
N LEU A 386 -1.68 29.53 -2.15
CA LEU A 386 -0.40 28.92 -2.52
C LEU A 386 -0.11 29.04 -4.03
N ARG A 387 -1.12 28.87 -4.89
CA ARG A 387 -0.95 29.06 -6.35
C ARG A 387 -0.83 30.52 -6.75
N GLY A 388 -1.51 31.44 -6.08
CA GLY A 388 -1.32 32.89 -6.23
C GLY A 388 0.13 33.28 -5.91
N PHE A 389 0.60 32.94 -4.70
CA PHE A 389 1.97 33.12 -4.26
C PHE A 389 2.98 32.53 -5.24
N LEU A 390 2.80 31.27 -5.68
CA LEU A 390 3.72 30.62 -6.63
C LEU A 390 3.72 31.29 -8.01
N SER A 391 2.56 31.69 -8.54
CA SER A 391 2.43 32.21 -9.91
C SER A 391 2.78 33.68 -10.09
N CYS A 392 2.73 34.50 -9.02
CA CYS A 392 3.01 35.93 -9.13
C CYS A 392 4.45 36.24 -9.59
N LYS A 393 4.65 37.32 -10.36
CA LYS A 393 5.96 37.74 -10.89
C LYS A 393 6.28 39.23 -10.67
N THR A 394 5.48 39.94 -9.88
CA THR A 394 5.70 41.36 -9.58
C THR A 394 6.71 41.53 -8.45
N ALA A 395 7.60 42.53 -8.56
CA ALA A 395 8.61 42.84 -7.54
C ALA A 395 8.05 43.39 -6.20
N SER A 396 6.73 43.36 -6.01
CA SER A 396 5.99 43.87 -4.85
C SER A 396 5.38 42.79 -3.95
N THR A 397 5.39 41.52 -4.36
CA THR A 397 4.96 40.38 -3.52
C THR A 397 6.13 39.80 -2.74
N SER A 398 5.87 39.20 -1.58
CA SER A 398 6.91 38.60 -0.76
C SER A 398 7.51 37.37 -1.46
N SER A 399 8.81 37.16 -1.33
CA SER A 399 9.46 35.92 -1.80
C SER A 399 9.48 34.82 -0.74
N LEU A 400 8.92 35.08 0.45
CA LEU A 400 8.75 34.14 1.55
C LEU A 400 7.26 34.04 1.91
N CYS A 401 6.76 32.82 2.04
CA CYS A 401 5.45 32.50 2.59
C CYS A 401 5.61 31.57 3.79
N ILE A 402 4.77 31.73 4.82
CA ILE A 402 4.67 30.79 5.94
C ILE A 402 3.24 30.26 5.98
N VAL A 403 3.09 28.94 5.88
CA VAL A 403 1.83 28.22 6.05
C VAL A 403 1.80 27.69 7.47
N TYR A 404 0.91 28.25 8.30
CA TYR A 404 0.69 27.77 9.66
C TYR A 404 -0.30 26.61 9.63
N TYR A 405 0.08 25.47 10.20
CA TYR A 405 -0.75 24.27 10.24
C TYR A 405 -1.28 23.95 11.64
N GLU A 406 -2.50 23.44 11.68
CA GLU A 406 -3.03 22.65 12.80
C GLU A 406 -2.58 21.18 12.64
N HIS A 407 -2.64 20.63 11.42
CA HIS A 407 -2.34 19.22 11.11
C HIS A 407 -1.44 19.05 9.88
N LEU A 408 -0.16 18.76 10.14
CA LEU A 408 0.90 18.68 9.12
C LEU A 408 0.53 17.79 7.92
N GLY A 409 0.06 16.57 8.16
CA GLY A 409 -0.21 15.63 7.07
C GLY A 409 -1.43 15.96 6.22
N LEU A 410 -2.24 16.96 6.62
CA LEU A 410 -3.31 17.56 5.83
C LEU A 410 -2.75 18.70 4.96
N THR A 411 -1.95 19.59 5.56
CA THR A 411 -1.27 20.71 4.89
C THR A 411 -0.29 20.22 3.81
N GLU A 412 0.49 19.18 4.06
CA GLU A 412 1.40 18.63 3.05
C GLU A 412 0.66 18.08 1.82
N ILE A 413 -0.56 17.56 1.98
CA ILE A 413 -1.42 17.16 0.85
C ILE A 413 -1.87 18.39 0.06
N LYS A 414 -2.33 19.46 0.72
CA LYS A 414 -2.71 20.72 0.07
C LYS A 414 -1.53 21.34 -0.69
N VAL A 415 -0.34 21.38 -0.09
CA VAL A 415 0.89 21.88 -0.73
C VAL A 415 1.28 21.01 -1.93
N ALA A 416 1.27 19.67 -1.79
CA ALA A 416 1.52 18.76 -2.91
C ALA A 416 0.51 18.92 -4.06
N GLN A 417 -0.76 19.23 -3.77
CA GLN A 417 -1.78 19.57 -4.77
C GLN A 417 -1.59 20.97 -5.39
N ALA A 418 -0.97 21.92 -4.67
CA ALA A 418 -0.69 23.25 -5.18
C ALA A 418 0.47 23.25 -6.19
N ILE A 419 1.58 22.58 -5.88
CA ILE A 419 2.85 22.57 -6.66
C ILE A 419 2.87 21.61 -7.87
N LYS A 420 1.74 20.96 -8.15
CA LYS A 420 1.60 19.77 -9.01
C LYS A 420 2.56 19.73 -10.21
N GLU A 421 3.49 18.77 -10.19
CA GLU A 421 4.48 18.48 -11.25
C GLU A 421 5.52 19.59 -11.54
N SER A 422 5.70 20.57 -10.63
CA SER A 422 6.82 21.51 -10.68
C SER A 422 8.17 20.80 -10.50
N LYS A 423 8.87 20.55 -11.61
CA LYS A 423 10.25 20.02 -11.64
C LYS A 423 11.32 21.03 -11.17
N LYS A 424 10.90 22.19 -10.65
CA LYS A 424 11.76 23.30 -10.18
C LYS A 424 11.62 23.58 -8.68
N THR A 425 10.98 22.66 -7.96
CA THR A 425 10.72 22.75 -6.54
C THR A 425 11.60 21.77 -5.77
N ILE A 426 12.16 22.22 -4.65
CA ILE A 426 12.70 21.38 -3.57
C ILE A 426 11.64 21.29 -2.48
N PHE A 427 11.28 20.10 -2.00
CA PHE A 427 10.36 19.91 -0.86
C PHE A 427 10.89 18.84 0.09
N SER A 428 11.26 19.25 1.31
CA SER A 428 11.82 18.37 2.35
C SER A 428 11.40 18.83 3.75
N ASP A 429 11.90 18.13 4.77
CA ASP A 429 11.82 18.54 6.18
C ASP A 429 13.11 19.30 6.55
N LEU A 430 13.06 20.22 7.52
CA LEU A 430 14.20 21.08 7.86
C LEU A 430 15.40 20.28 8.36
N ASP A 431 15.21 19.31 9.26
CA ASP A 431 16.29 18.39 9.67
C ASP A 431 16.82 17.53 8.50
N ASN A 432 15.99 17.20 7.50
CA ASN A 432 16.42 16.44 6.32
C ASN A 432 17.18 17.31 5.28
N LEU A 433 17.26 18.63 5.46
CA LEU A 433 18.11 19.52 4.66
C LEU A 433 19.49 19.73 5.30
N ARG A 434 19.71 19.22 6.51
CA ARG A 434 20.96 19.32 7.27
C ARG A 434 21.89 18.15 6.95
N ASP A 435 22.48 18.18 5.76
CA ASP A 435 23.67 17.38 5.47
C ASP A 435 24.89 18.06 6.12
N GLU A 436 25.55 17.39 7.06
CA GLU A 436 26.69 17.98 7.80
C GLU A 436 28.01 17.92 7.00
N THR A 437 27.99 17.38 5.78
CA THR A 437 29.15 17.35 4.88
C THR A 437 29.02 18.35 3.74
N SER A 438 30.05 19.19 3.55
CA SER A 438 30.15 20.11 2.41
C SER A 438 30.40 19.42 1.06
N ASP A 439 30.73 18.12 1.08
CA ASP A 439 31.07 17.31 -0.09
C ASP A 439 29.89 16.53 -0.70
N SER A 440 28.69 16.58 -0.10
CA SER A 440 27.57 15.82 -0.66
C SER A 440 27.10 16.39 -2.00
N SER A 441 27.11 15.53 -3.03
CA SER A 441 26.81 15.91 -4.42
C SER A 441 25.36 16.34 -4.66
N ILE A 442 24.51 16.20 -3.63
CA ILE A 442 23.10 16.55 -3.61
C ILE A 442 22.78 17.77 -2.70
N ASN A 443 23.80 18.54 -2.30
CA ASN A 443 23.69 19.67 -1.37
C ASN A 443 22.52 20.64 -1.70
N PRO A 444 21.58 20.90 -0.76
CA PRO A 444 20.37 21.65 -1.05
C PRO A 444 20.58 23.16 -1.24
N VAL A 445 21.65 23.74 -0.69
CA VAL A 445 21.99 25.16 -0.88
C VAL A 445 22.45 25.39 -2.31
N ASN A 446 23.38 24.55 -2.79
CA ASN A 446 23.85 24.57 -4.18
C ASN A 446 22.70 24.29 -5.15
N ALA A 447 21.83 23.33 -4.82
CA ALA A 447 20.62 23.02 -5.59
C ALA A 447 19.68 24.23 -5.70
N PHE A 448 19.45 24.96 -4.60
CA PHE A 448 18.54 26.09 -4.59
C PHE A 448 19.14 27.37 -5.21
N GLU A 449 20.45 27.60 -5.14
CA GLU A 449 21.08 28.74 -5.83
C GLU A 449 21.05 28.58 -7.36
N SER A 450 21.10 27.33 -7.86
CA SER A 450 21.07 26.98 -9.30
C SER A 450 19.86 27.54 -10.08
N LYS A 451 19.98 27.69 -11.40
CA LYS A 451 18.90 28.20 -12.28
C LYS A 451 17.80 27.19 -12.63
N SER A 452 17.99 25.91 -12.28
CA SER A 452 16.97 24.88 -12.46
C SER A 452 15.89 24.94 -11.38
N MET A 453 16.22 25.41 -10.16
CA MET A 453 15.28 25.54 -9.04
C MET A 453 14.79 26.98 -8.85
N ASN A 454 13.49 27.14 -8.57
CA ASN A 454 12.88 28.43 -8.25
C ASN A 454 11.96 28.41 -7.00
N CYS A 455 11.71 27.23 -6.41
CA CYS A 455 10.89 27.11 -5.21
C CYS A 455 11.54 26.15 -4.21
N LEU A 456 11.54 26.53 -2.93
CA LEU A 456 11.97 25.70 -1.82
C LEU A 456 10.85 25.63 -0.78
N ILE A 457 10.52 24.42 -0.36
CA ILE A 457 9.44 24.12 0.57
C ILE A 457 10.03 23.33 1.73
N ILE A 458 9.86 23.85 2.94
CA ILE A 458 10.49 23.31 4.15
C ILE A 458 9.42 23.04 5.19
N THR A 459 9.27 21.79 5.58
CA THR A 459 8.50 21.40 6.76
C THR A 459 9.33 21.61 8.02
N VAL A 460 8.81 22.39 8.97
CA VAL A 460 9.40 22.69 10.28
C VAL A 460 8.42 22.19 11.35
N LYS A 461 8.85 21.30 12.24
CA LYS A 461 7.95 20.59 13.17
C LYS A 461 8.02 21.10 14.61
N THR A 462 9.14 21.73 14.99
CA THR A 462 9.37 22.21 16.37
C THR A 462 10.28 23.44 16.40
N GLU A 463 10.21 24.22 17.48
CA GLU A 463 11.15 25.33 17.71
C GLU A 463 12.61 24.85 17.87
N SER A 464 12.81 23.63 18.39
CA SER A 464 14.14 23.01 18.49
C SER A 464 14.76 22.74 17.11
N GLU A 465 13.96 22.23 16.16
CA GLU A 465 14.37 22.04 14.76
C GLU A 465 14.67 23.38 14.07
N LEU A 466 13.82 24.39 14.29
CA LEU A 466 14.04 25.75 13.79
C LEU A 466 15.36 26.34 14.32
N ASN A 467 15.58 26.31 15.63
CA ASN A 467 16.78 26.87 16.27
C ASN A 467 18.06 26.12 15.91
N ARG A 468 18.03 24.78 15.82
CA ARG A 468 19.19 23.97 15.39
C ARG A 468 19.64 24.28 13.97
N ASN A 469 18.72 24.70 13.10
CA ASN A 469 18.94 24.88 11.66
C ASN A 469 18.75 26.33 11.17
N ILE A 470 18.62 27.31 12.07
CA ILE A 470 18.36 28.73 11.74
C ILE A 470 19.42 29.37 10.82
N ARG A 471 20.67 28.88 10.88
CA ARG A 471 21.75 29.29 9.98
C ARG A 471 21.48 28.88 8.53
N LEU A 472 20.97 27.67 8.32
CA LEU A 472 20.63 27.13 6.99
C LEU A 472 19.46 27.89 6.37
N ILE A 473 18.43 28.22 7.16
CA ILE A 473 17.33 29.09 6.71
C ILE A 473 17.85 30.47 6.28
N LYS A 474 18.77 31.07 7.05
CA LYS A 474 19.36 32.37 6.69
C LYS A 474 20.13 32.31 5.36
N LEU A 475 20.87 31.25 5.08
CA LEU A 475 21.51 31.03 3.77
C LEU A 475 20.48 31.00 2.62
N PHE A 476 19.37 30.27 2.78
CA PHE A 476 18.31 30.24 1.77
C PHE A 476 17.64 31.62 1.57
N LEU A 477 17.39 32.36 2.65
CA LEU A 477 16.85 33.73 2.58
C LEU A 477 17.82 34.68 1.87
N ASP A 478 19.13 34.54 2.09
CA ASP A 478 20.16 35.34 1.43
C ASP A 478 20.38 34.98 -0.05
N ILE A 479 20.02 33.76 -0.47
CA ILE A 479 19.87 33.41 -1.89
C ILE A 479 18.67 34.17 -2.50
N VAL A 480 17.52 34.16 -1.83
CA VAL A 480 16.31 34.87 -2.29
C VAL A 480 16.51 36.38 -2.38
N LYS A 481 17.18 37.02 -1.42
CA LYS A 481 17.50 38.47 -1.47
C LYS A 481 18.32 38.88 -2.70
N LYS A 482 19.04 37.95 -3.33
CA LYS A 482 19.80 38.16 -4.58
C LYS A 482 18.96 37.91 -5.85
N THR A 483 17.77 37.32 -5.75
CA THR A 483 17.06 36.71 -6.89
C THR A 483 15.53 36.89 -6.83
N ASN A 484 15.00 37.78 -7.65
CA ASN A 484 13.57 38.12 -7.69
C ASN A 484 12.66 37.00 -8.27
N ASP A 485 13.21 35.87 -8.72
CA ASP A 485 12.48 34.74 -9.30
C ASP A 485 12.38 33.51 -8.39
N LYS A 486 13.08 33.51 -7.24
CA LYS A 486 13.08 32.41 -6.26
C LYS A 486 12.11 32.66 -5.11
N LYS A 487 11.50 31.60 -4.60
CA LYS A 487 10.51 31.63 -3.51
C LYS A 487 10.75 30.55 -2.46
N ILE A 488 10.43 30.87 -1.21
CA ILE A 488 10.45 29.94 -0.08
C ILE A 488 9.03 29.82 0.51
N ILE A 489 8.62 28.59 0.82
CA ILE A 489 7.42 28.27 1.60
C ILE A 489 7.87 27.50 2.84
N LEU A 490 7.61 28.04 4.03
CA LEU A 490 7.78 27.33 5.29
C LEU A 490 6.43 26.73 5.70
N ILE A 491 6.38 25.46 6.08
CA ILE A 491 5.21 24.79 6.63
C ILE A 491 5.53 24.56 8.11
N ALA A 492 4.81 25.22 9.02
CA ALA A 492 5.15 25.25 10.45
C ALA A 492 3.91 25.23 11.34
N PRO A 493 3.97 24.70 12.57
CA PRO A 493 2.83 24.77 13.49
C PRO A 493 2.61 26.21 13.99
N SER A 494 1.36 26.51 14.34
CA SER A 494 0.87 27.87 14.64
C SER A 494 1.50 28.53 15.87
N ASP A 495 2.17 27.76 16.74
CA ASP A 495 2.92 28.23 17.91
C ASP A 495 4.23 28.93 17.53
N LEU A 496 4.91 28.50 16.46
CA LEU A 496 6.18 29.08 15.99
C LEU A 496 6.05 30.48 15.38
N ARG A 497 4.85 31.06 15.35
CA ARG A 497 4.55 32.37 14.73
C ARG A 497 5.47 33.49 15.21
N ASN A 498 5.78 33.50 16.51
CA ASN A 498 6.68 34.49 17.10
C ASN A 498 8.15 34.19 16.79
N SER A 499 8.52 32.90 16.72
CA SER A 499 9.88 32.41 16.46
C SER A 499 10.39 32.78 15.06
N PHE A 500 9.51 33.07 14.09
CA PHE A 500 9.89 33.53 12.75
C PHE A 500 10.21 35.03 12.65
N ALA A 501 9.91 35.85 13.66
CA ALA A 501 10.24 37.28 13.64
C ALA A 501 11.76 37.55 13.46
N VAL A 502 12.61 36.63 13.91
CA VAL A 502 14.08 36.72 13.82
C VAL A 502 14.66 36.50 12.41
N LEU A 503 13.81 36.24 11.41
CA LEU A 503 14.21 36.05 10.00
C LEU A 503 14.50 37.38 9.29
N GLY A 504 13.92 38.50 9.74
CA GLY A 504 14.22 39.84 9.19
C GLY A 504 13.87 40.03 7.72
N MET A 505 12.80 39.37 7.25
CA MET A 505 12.25 39.43 5.89
C MET A 505 10.74 39.65 5.98
N ASN A 506 10.16 40.38 5.04
CA ASN A 506 8.70 40.39 4.87
C ASN A 506 8.24 39.02 4.35
N TYR A 507 7.12 38.53 4.87
CA TYR A 507 6.51 37.27 4.45
C TYR A 507 4.99 37.36 4.37
N GLU A 508 4.43 36.59 3.45
CA GLU A 508 3.00 36.31 3.40
C GLU A 508 2.66 35.16 4.36
N THR A 509 1.48 35.19 4.98
CA THR A 509 1.01 34.15 5.92
C THR A 509 -0.26 33.50 5.40
N ILE A 510 -0.30 32.17 5.41
CA ILE A 510 -1.48 31.37 5.09
C ILE A 510 -1.82 30.55 6.33
N GLU A 511 -3.06 30.64 6.79
CA GLU A 511 -3.58 29.80 7.87
C GLU A 511 -4.21 28.54 7.26
N ASP A 512 -3.81 27.35 7.73
CA ASP A 512 -4.36 26.06 7.34
C ASP A 512 -4.98 25.33 8.54
N ASN A 513 -5.91 26.02 9.18
CA ASN A 513 -6.73 25.54 10.30
C ASN A 513 -8.05 24.93 9.77
N GLU A 514 -8.88 24.35 10.64
CA GLU A 514 -10.28 23.94 10.36
C GLU A 514 -10.47 22.85 9.29
N ASN A 515 -9.41 22.12 8.93
CA ASN A 515 -9.39 21.06 7.92
C ASN A 515 -10.44 19.95 8.14
N CYS A 516 -11.52 19.90 7.35
CA CYS A 516 -12.63 18.96 7.54
C CYS A 516 -12.85 17.95 6.39
N LEU A 517 -13.63 16.90 6.67
CA LEU A 517 -13.99 15.85 5.70
C LEU A 517 -14.80 16.39 4.51
N ALA A 518 -15.53 17.49 4.67
CA ALA A 518 -16.24 18.17 3.59
C ALA A 518 -15.29 18.85 2.58
N ASP A 519 -14.11 19.30 3.01
CA ASP A 519 -13.10 19.92 2.14
C ASP A 519 -12.46 18.92 1.16
N LEU A 520 -12.60 17.62 1.43
CA LEU A 520 -12.13 16.57 0.54
C LEU A 520 -12.98 16.47 -0.73
N SER A 521 -12.32 16.15 -1.84
CA SER A 521 -12.96 15.84 -3.11
C SER A 521 -13.96 14.70 -2.99
N ARG A 522 -14.99 14.69 -3.84
CA ARG A 522 -16.00 13.61 -3.86
C ARG A 522 -15.38 12.22 -4.04
N GLU A 523 -14.29 12.13 -4.83
CA GLU A 523 -13.49 10.91 -4.98
C GLU A 523 -12.90 10.45 -3.63
N SER A 524 -12.26 11.36 -2.88
CA SER A 524 -11.66 11.05 -1.58
C SER A 524 -12.68 10.80 -0.47
N GLN A 525 -13.81 11.52 -0.45
CA GLN A 525 -14.92 11.22 0.45
C GLN A 525 -15.47 9.81 0.19
N ALA A 526 -15.71 9.44 -1.07
CA ALA A 526 -16.18 8.11 -1.44
C ALA A 526 -15.13 7.01 -1.16
N LYS A 527 -13.85 7.31 -1.35
CA LYS A 527 -12.73 6.43 -0.99
C LYS A 527 -12.73 6.14 0.51
N LEU A 528 -12.72 7.17 1.36
CA LEU A 528 -12.72 7.01 2.82
C LEU A 528 -13.97 6.31 3.31
N ALA A 529 -15.15 6.69 2.77
CA ALA A 529 -16.41 6.02 3.05
C ALA A 529 -16.32 4.50 2.80
N LYS A 530 -15.70 4.07 1.68
CA LYS A 530 -15.59 2.65 1.30
C LYS A 530 -14.46 1.90 2.00
N GLU A 531 -13.28 2.50 2.13
CA GLU A 531 -12.05 1.81 2.57
C GLU A 531 -11.80 1.87 4.08
N ARG A 532 -12.53 2.71 4.84
CA ARG A 532 -12.35 2.87 6.28
C ARG A 532 -13.56 2.42 7.09
N ALA A 533 -13.28 1.96 8.29
CA ALA A 533 -14.27 1.62 9.30
C ALA A 533 -13.99 2.28 10.65
N VAL A 534 -15.05 2.45 11.43
CA VAL A 534 -14.96 2.50 12.89
C VAL A 534 -14.97 1.05 13.39
N VAL A 535 -13.99 0.68 14.20
CA VAL A 535 -13.93 -0.62 14.87
C VAL A 535 -14.52 -0.47 16.27
N PHE A 536 -15.53 -1.26 16.59
CA PHE A 536 -16.18 -1.29 17.90
C PHE A 536 -16.50 -2.74 18.25
N GLN A 537 -16.08 -3.21 19.43
CA GLN A 537 -16.24 -4.62 19.88
C GLN A 537 -15.74 -5.67 18.84
N ASP A 538 -14.64 -5.36 18.14
CA ASP A 538 -14.04 -6.09 17.00
C ASP A 538 -14.86 -6.10 15.69
N GLN A 539 -16.05 -5.50 15.66
CA GLN A 539 -16.86 -5.35 14.45
C GLN A 539 -16.42 -4.09 13.68
N LYS A 540 -16.31 -4.21 12.35
CA LYS A 540 -15.97 -3.09 11.46
C LYS A 540 -17.22 -2.44 10.88
N ILE A 541 -17.60 -1.29 11.43
CA ILE A 541 -18.70 -0.47 10.93
C ILE A 541 -18.15 0.50 9.89
N ASN A 542 -18.49 0.26 8.62
CA ASN A 542 -17.99 1.04 7.49
C ASN A 542 -18.33 2.54 7.65
N LEU A 543 -17.34 3.42 7.43
CA LEU A 543 -17.48 4.86 7.66
C LEU A 543 -18.59 5.49 6.80
N GLY A 544 -18.82 4.97 5.60
CA GLY A 544 -19.93 5.38 4.73
C GLY A 544 -21.33 5.20 5.34
N LEU A 545 -21.51 4.32 6.33
CA LEU A 545 -22.77 4.14 7.06
C LEU A 545 -23.00 5.22 8.14
N LEU A 546 -21.94 5.92 8.55
CA LEU A 546 -21.97 6.97 9.58
C LEU A 546 -21.89 8.39 8.98
N MET A 547 -21.47 8.52 7.71
CA MET A 547 -21.24 9.79 7.01
C MET A 547 -22.52 10.48 6.54
N ASP A 548 -22.98 11.47 7.29
CA ASP A 548 -23.94 12.48 6.85
C ASP A 548 -23.27 13.86 6.63
N ASN A 549 -24.07 14.91 6.39
CA ASN A 549 -23.55 16.26 6.19
C ASN A 549 -22.95 16.89 7.46
N GLU A 550 -23.41 16.50 8.66
CA GLU A 550 -22.90 17.07 9.91
C GLU A 550 -21.58 16.42 10.35
N LEU A 551 -21.45 15.09 10.23
CA LEU A 551 -20.17 14.42 10.43
C LEU A 551 -19.12 14.91 9.41
N LYS A 552 -19.51 15.23 8.18
CA LYS A 552 -18.59 15.80 7.18
C LYS A 552 -18.03 17.17 7.55
N LYS A 553 -18.82 18.03 8.20
CA LYS A 553 -18.37 19.35 8.67
C LYS A 553 -17.51 19.24 9.93
N LYS A 554 -17.92 18.42 10.90
CA LYS A 554 -17.28 18.31 12.23
C LYS A 554 -16.14 17.29 12.31
N MET A 555 -16.03 16.33 11.40
CA MET A 555 -14.85 15.45 11.33
C MET A 555 -13.70 16.22 10.68
N SER A 556 -12.75 16.62 11.50
CA SER A 556 -11.58 17.40 11.11
C SER A 556 -10.29 16.84 11.71
N GLY A 557 -9.17 17.53 11.47
CA GLY A 557 -7.91 17.39 12.20
C GLY A 557 -7.45 15.95 12.48
N GLU A 558 -7.20 15.64 13.75
CA GLU A 558 -6.59 14.37 14.18
C GLU A 558 -7.45 13.16 13.81
N ILE A 559 -8.78 13.26 13.90
CA ILE A 559 -9.69 12.15 13.57
C ILE A 559 -9.62 11.87 12.06
N LEU A 560 -9.67 12.93 11.24
CA LEU A 560 -9.55 12.84 9.79
C LEU A 560 -8.19 12.26 9.37
N GLU A 561 -7.10 12.72 9.99
CA GLU A 561 -5.75 12.23 9.72
C GLU A 561 -5.56 10.75 10.14
N ASN A 562 -6.11 10.33 11.29
CA ASN A 562 -6.14 8.92 11.70
C ASN A 562 -6.82 8.04 10.62
N PHE A 563 -7.96 8.47 10.08
CA PHE A 563 -8.65 7.77 8.99
C PHE A 563 -7.87 7.74 7.67
N PHE A 564 -6.87 8.61 7.45
CA PHE A 564 -6.01 8.48 6.27
C PHE A 564 -5.05 7.30 6.39
N VAL A 565 -4.65 6.93 7.62
CA VAL A 565 -3.68 5.86 7.89
C VAL A 565 -4.37 4.51 8.13
N LYS A 566 -5.37 4.46 9.01
CA LYS A 566 -5.93 3.22 9.60
C LYS A 566 -7.45 3.33 9.82
N ASP A 567 -8.05 2.23 10.26
CA ASP A 567 -9.41 2.26 10.84
C ASP A 567 -9.38 2.90 12.24
N TYR A 568 -10.46 3.55 12.64
CA TYR A 568 -10.55 4.22 13.95
C TYR A 568 -11.16 3.27 14.99
N VAL A 569 -10.42 2.94 16.05
CA VAL A 569 -10.87 1.99 17.08
C VAL A 569 -11.55 2.75 18.22
N VAL A 570 -12.86 2.58 18.37
CA VAL A 570 -13.64 3.10 19.51
C VAL A 570 -13.62 2.06 20.62
N ASN A 571 -12.92 2.40 21.70
CA ASN A 571 -12.61 1.54 22.84
C ASN A 571 -11.84 0.27 22.44
N GLN A 572 -10.68 0.05 23.08
CA GLN A 572 -10.15 -1.31 23.11
C GLN A 572 -11.20 -2.20 23.78
N VAL A 573 -11.36 -3.41 23.26
CA VAL A 573 -12.42 -4.37 23.66
C VAL A 573 -12.54 -4.38 25.19
N GLN A 574 -13.78 -4.32 25.71
CA GLN A 574 -14.07 -4.78 27.08
C GLN A 574 -13.67 -6.25 27.15
N SER A 575 -12.40 -6.46 27.44
CA SER A 575 -11.78 -7.76 27.39
C SER A 575 -12.32 -8.52 28.59
N PHE A 576 -13.11 -9.55 28.29
CA PHE A 576 -13.55 -10.51 29.30
C PHE A 576 -12.34 -11.36 29.71
N ASN A 577 -11.28 -10.76 30.26
CA ASN A 577 -10.00 -11.39 30.58
C ASN A 577 -10.22 -12.61 31.49
N ASN A 578 -11.08 -12.44 32.49
CA ASN A 578 -11.49 -13.50 33.41
C ASN A 578 -12.27 -14.62 32.69
N TYR A 579 -12.97 -14.34 31.58
CA TYR A 579 -13.67 -15.35 30.79
C TYR A 579 -12.76 -16.06 29.77
N GLU A 580 -11.79 -15.37 29.16
CA GLU A 580 -10.79 -16.03 28.29
C GLU A 580 -9.98 -17.10 29.06
N HIS A 581 -9.85 -16.93 30.38
CA HIS A 581 -9.41 -17.94 31.34
C HIS A 581 -10.49 -19.02 31.57
N VAL A 582 -11.67 -18.63 32.05
CA VAL A 582 -12.73 -19.56 32.51
C VAL A 582 -13.35 -20.40 31.39
N LYS A 583 -13.35 -19.96 30.12
CA LYS A 583 -13.94 -20.69 28.98
C LYS A 583 -13.43 -22.12 28.86
N ASN A 584 -12.17 -22.34 29.25
CA ASN A 584 -11.49 -23.63 29.11
C ASN A 584 -12.07 -24.68 30.07
N TYR A 585 -12.47 -24.26 31.28
CA TYR A 585 -13.07 -25.10 32.32
C TYR A 585 -14.58 -24.90 32.55
N TYR A 586 -15.22 -23.99 31.82
CA TYR A 586 -16.66 -23.78 31.85
C TYR A 586 -17.47 -25.07 31.59
N VAL A 587 -18.63 -25.16 32.24
CA VAL A 587 -19.63 -26.20 32.05
C VAL A 587 -20.93 -25.50 31.67
N ASP A 588 -21.52 -25.91 30.55
CA ASP A 588 -22.77 -25.37 30.03
C ASP A 588 -23.87 -25.45 31.08
N ARG A 589 -24.71 -24.43 31.17
CA ARG A 589 -25.69 -24.30 32.26
C ARG A 589 -27.11 -24.35 31.75
N GLU A 590 -27.92 -25.07 32.50
CA GLU A 590 -29.36 -25.14 32.32
C GLU A 590 -30.06 -24.20 33.30
N LEU A 591 -31.20 -23.70 32.83
CA LEU A 591 -32.15 -22.91 33.57
C LEU A 591 -33.43 -23.73 33.74
N TYR A 592 -34.07 -23.61 34.88
CA TYR A 592 -35.40 -24.16 35.14
C TYR A 592 -36.32 -23.02 35.62
N GLN A 593 -37.56 -23.00 35.16
CA GLN A 593 -38.55 -22.04 35.65
C GLN A 593 -39.22 -22.60 36.90
N ARG A 594 -39.30 -21.83 37.99
CA ARG A 594 -39.96 -22.30 39.22
C ARG A 594 -41.45 -22.51 39.00
N ASP A 595 -42.02 -23.49 39.67
CA ASP A 595 -43.46 -23.74 39.65
C ASP A 595 -44.18 -22.74 40.56
N THR A 596 -44.57 -21.60 39.99
CA THR A 596 -45.36 -20.57 40.67
C THR A 596 -46.82 -21.01 40.77
N TYR A 597 -47.24 -21.48 41.95
CA TYR A 597 -48.60 -21.95 42.20
C TYR A 597 -49.60 -20.80 42.26
N VAL A 598 -50.75 -21.00 41.61
CA VAL A 598 -51.88 -20.06 41.60
C VAL A 598 -53.07 -20.70 42.31
N GLY A 599 -53.75 -19.93 43.16
CA GLY A 599 -54.91 -20.36 43.91
C GLY A 599 -56.10 -20.71 42.99
N ASN A 600 -56.78 -21.80 43.30
CA ASN A 600 -57.87 -22.35 42.48
C ASN A 600 -59.11 -21.43 42.43
N GLU A 601 -59.19 -20.42 43.28
CA GLU A 601 -60.20 -19.36 43.25
C GLU A 601 -60.06 -18.41 42.05
N ILE A 602 -58.91 -18.38 41.34
CA ILE A 602 -58.79 -17.64 40.07
C ILE A 602 -59.82 -18.13 39.02
N ILE A 603 -60.15 -19.43 39.01
CA ILE A 603 -61.16 -20.01 38.12
C ILE A 603 -62.57 -19.43 38.40
N LYS A 604 -62.80 -18.88 39.60
CA LYS A 604 -64.05 -18.23 39.99
C LYS A 604 -64.06 -16.73 39.68
N ALA A 605 -62.92 -16.13 39.31
CA ALA A 605 -62.76 -14.71 39.02
C ALA A 605 -63.20 -14.33 37.60
N VAL A 606 -64.35 -14.86 37.14
CA VAL A 606 -64.93 -14.66 35.79
C VAL A 606 -65.28 -13.21 35.44
N ASN A 607 -65.19 -12.29 36.40
CA ASN A 607 -65.31 -10.85 36.19
C ASN A 607 -63.98 -10.22 35.72
N GLU A 608 -62.83 -10.77 36.11
CA GLU A 608 -61.49 -10.29 35.71
C GLU A 608 -60.89 -11.07 34.54
N PHE A 609 -61.30 -12.33 34.35
CA PHE A 609 -60.72 -13.25 33.36
C PHE A 609 -61.76 -13.88 32.40
N ILE A 610 -61.30 -14.21 31.19
CA ILE A 610 -61.94 -15.11 30.22
C ILE A 610 -61.16 -16.43 30.27
N ILE A 611 -61.81 -17.54 30.64
CA ILE A 611 -61.13 -18.83 30.83
C ILE A 611 -61.30 -19.68 29.57
N THR A 612 -60.22 -20.32 29.10
CA THR A 612 -60.22 -21.27 27.96
C THR A 612 -59.31 -22.46 28.24
N ASP A 613 -59.78 -23.65 27.89
CA ASP A 613 -59.12 -24.94 28.01
C ASP A 613 -58.93 -25.60 26.62
N GLU A 614 -58.28 -24.83 25.73
CA GLU A 614 -57.91 -25.16 24.33
C GLU A 614 -59.02 -24.90 23.28
N ASP A 615 -60.22 -24.50 23.71
CA ASP A 615 -61.38 -24.21 22.85
C ASP A 615 -61.46 -22.78 22.29
N TYR A 616 -62.26 -22.61 21.23
CA TYR A 616 -62.29 -21.43 20.34
C TYR A 616 -62.83 -20.15 21.01
N ILE A 617 -61.96 -19.18 21.32
CA ILE A 617 -62.39 -17.83 21.76
C ILE A 617 -63.04 -17.07 20.59
N ASN A 618 -64.28 -16.61 20.78
CA ASN A 618 -65.00 -15.75 19.84
C ASN A 618 -64.47 -14.32 19.86
N ASP A 619 -64.39 -13.70 18.69
CA ASP A 619 -63.90 -12.31 18.54
C ASP A 619 -64.89 -11.26 19.11
N THR A 620 -66.06 -11.69 19.56
CA THR A 620 -67.05 -10.87 20.27
C THR A 620 -66.77 -10.70 21.76
N ASP A 621 -65.89 -11.52 22.35
CA ASP A 621 -65.60 -11.50 23.80
C ASP A 621 -64.49 -10.51 24.19
N ILE A 622 -64.01 -9.70 23.23
CA ILE A 622 -63.02 -8.64 23.42
C ILE A 622 -63.57 -7.61 24.42
N THR A 623 -63.04 -7.64 25.63
CA THR A 623 -63.48 -6.88 26.81
C THR A 623 -62.26 -6.51 27.66
N ASP A 624 -62.44 -5.74 28.74
CA ASP A 624 -61.36 -5.32 29.66
C ASP A 624 -60.74 -6.48 30.49
N LYS A 625 -61.07 -7.74 30.18
CA LYS A 625 -60.68 -8.96 30.89
C LYS A 625 -59.37 -9.54 30.36
N ASP A 626 -58.66 -10.29 31.20
CA ASP A 626 -57.47 -11.02 30.77
C ASP A 626 -57.83 -12.44 30.33
N ILE A 627 -57.17 -13.00 29.31
CA ILE A 627 -57.38 -14.39 28.90
C ILE A 627 -56.60 -15.32 29.82
N LEU A 628 -57.23 -16.39 30.30
CA LEU A 628 -56.65 -17.42 31.16
C LEU A 628 -56.72 -18.78 30.46
N LEU A 629 -55.61 -19.16 29.83
CA LEU A 629 -55.43 -20.46 29.20
C LEU A 629 -55.09 -21.51 30.28
N THR A 630 -55.93 -22.53 30.45
CA THR A 630 -55.70 -23.63 31.39
C THR A 630 -55.53 -24.96 30.65
N THR A 631 -54.30 -25.49 30.56
CA THR A 631 -54.02 -26.77 29.89
C THR A 631 -53.75 -27.92 30.88
N LEU A 632 -53.92 -29.16 30.44
CA LEU A 632 -53.65 -30.37 31.23
C LEU A 632 -52.21 -30.91 31.07
N ASN A 633 -51.43 -30.38 30.12
CA ASN A 633 -50.09 -30.85 29.78
C ASN A 633 -49.04 -29.72 29.72
N TYR A 634 -47.79 -30.07 30.06
CA TYR A 634 -46.64 -29.15 30.12
C TYR A 634 -45.99 -28.82 28.75
N TYR A 635 -46.28 -29.61 27.71
CA TYR A 635 -45.28 -29.88 26.67
C TYR A 635 -45.37 -29.06 25.37
N ASP A 636 -46.49 -28.40 25.10
CA ASP A 636 -46.66 -27.57 23.90
C ASP A 636 -47.10 -26.14 24.28
N ASP A 637 -46.36 -25.13 23.80
CA ASP A 637 -46.70 -23.70 23.94
C ASP A 637 -47.11 -23.04 22.61
N ASN A 638 -47.24 -23.79 21.52
CA ASN A 638 -47.67 -23.29 20.21
C ASN A 638 -49.07 -22.65 20.26
N TYR A 639 -50.00 -23.23 21.04
CA TYR A 639 -51.35 -22.67 21.21
C TYR A 639 -51.33 -21.35 22.00
N PHE A 640 -50.49 -21.25 23.05
CA PHE A 640 -50.26 -19.97 23.73
C PHE A 640 -49.66 -18.92 22.77
N ARG A 641 -48.70 -19.31 21.93
CA ARG A 641 -48.11 -18.41 20.92
C ARG A 641 -49.15 -17.94 19.88
N SER A 642 -50.01 -18.84 19.38
CA SER A 642 -51.05 -18.46 18.41
C SER A 642 -52.10 -17.54 19.02
N LEU A 643 -52.48 -17.75 20.29
CA LEU A 643 -53.29 -16.82 21.07
C LEU A 643 -52.64 -15.43 21.20
N CYS A 644 -51.34 -15.36 21.52
CA CYS A 644 -50.60 -14.10 21.62
C CYS A 644 -50.48 -13.36 20.27
N VAL A 645 -50.47 -14.09 19.16
CA VAL A 645 -50.49 -13.50 17.80
C VAL A 645 -51.91 -13.01 17.45
N LYS A 646 -52.96 -13.79 17.73
CA LYS A 646 -54.36 -13.42 17.47
C LYS A 646 -54.80 -12.21 18.31
N PHE A 647 -54.54 -12.24 19.62
CA PHE A 647 -54.98 -11.25 20.59
C PHE A 647 -53.82 -10.37 21.08
N LYS A 648 -53.05 -9.81 20.14
CA LYS A 648 -51.80 -9.07 20.39
C LYS A 648 -51.86 -8.00 21.47
N HIS A 649 -53.01 -7.37 21.69
CA HIS A 649 -53.24 -6.28 22.64
C HIS A 649 -53.88 -6.72 23.98
N GLN A 650 -54.27 -7.99 24.10
CA GLN A 650 -54.87 -8.55 25.31
C GLN A 650 -53.79 -9.06 26.27
N ASN A 651 -54.04 -9.05 27.57
CA ASN A 651 -53.24 -9.85 28.51
C ASN A 651 -53.67 -11.32 28.40
N ILE A 652 -52.72 -12.25 28.36
CA ILE A 652 -52.96 -13.69 28.23
C ILE A 652 -52.05 -14.43 29.21
N HIS A 653 -52.62 -15.24 30.08
CA HIS A 653 -51.91 -15.99 31.12
C HIS A 653 -52.07 -17.49 30.88
N TRP A 654 -50.97 -18.25 30.87
CA TRP A 654 -50.98 -19.70 30.72
C TRP A 654 -50.73 -20.39 32.06
N LEU A 655 -51.74 -21.14 32.51
CA LEU A 655 -51.69 -22.05 33.64
C LEU A 655 -51.69 -23.51 33.15
N VAL A 656 -50.86 -24.35 33.77
CA VAL A 656 -50.91 -25.79 33.60
C VAL A 656 -51.42 -26.42 34.90
N LYS A 657 -52.42 -27.30 34.78
CA LYS A 657 -52.96 -28.03 35.93
C LYS A 657 -52.13 -29.29 36.18
N ASN A 658 -51.57 -29.44 37.38
CA ASN A 658 -50.75 -30.61 37.72
C ASN A 658 -51.61 -31.80 38.19
N ASN A 659 -50.96 -32.96 38.36
CA ASN A 659 -51.60 -34.22 38.78
C ASN A 659 -52.37 -34.11 40.12
N ASN A 660 -52.00 -33.15 40.98
CA ASN A 660 -52.65 -32.90 42.27
C ASN A 660 -53.78 -31.85 42.16
N GLY A 661 -54.15 -31.44 40.95
CA GLY A 661 -55.22 -30.48 40.68
C GLY A 661 -54.88 -29.02 40.98
N LYS A 662 -53.62 -28.69 41.30
CA LYS A 662 -53.14 -27.31 41.48
C LYS A 662 -52.82 -26.67 40.13
N LEU A 663 -53.03 -25.37 40.02
CA LEU A 663 -52.62 -24.57 38.87
C LEU A 663 -51.19 -24.06 39.05
N ILE A 664 -50.40 -24.12 37.97
CA ILE A 664 -49.03 -23.61 37.93
C ILE A 664 -48.90 -22.64 36.78
N TRP A 665 -48.43 -21.42 37.07
CA TRP A 665 -48.22 -20.39 36.07
C TRP A 665 -46.95 -20.65 35.25
N ARG A 666 -47.09 -20.68 33.92
CA ARG A 666 -45.99 -20.91 32.98
C ARG A 666 -45.52 -19.65 32.27
N ARG A 667 -46.45 -18.86 31.73
CA ARG A 667 -46.12 -17.73 30.87
C ARG A 667 -47.25 -16.73 30.86
N THR A 668 -46.92 -15.47 30.63
CA THR A 668 -47.90 -14.43 30.36
C THR A 668 -47.42 -13.54 29.22
N HIS A 669 -48.35 -13.06 28.42
CA HIS A 669 -48.22 -11.99 27.45
C HIS A 669 -49.07 -10.81 27.96
N GLY A 670 -48.56 -9.58 27.87
CA GLY A 670 -49.16 -8.44 28.57
C GLY A 670 -48.79 -8.40 30.06
N SER A 671 -49.60 -7.73 30.88
CA SER A 671 -49.24 -7.37 32.25
C SER A 671 -49.67 -8.37 33.33
N PHE A 672 -48.89 -8.44 34.41
CA PHE A 672 -49.02 -9.45 35.46
C PHE A 672 -50.01 -9.05 36.59
N THR A 673 -50.48 -7.80 36.61
CA THR A 673 -51.13 -7.20 37.80
C THR A 673 -52.42 -7.90 38.27
N LYS A 674 -53.24 -8.47 37.36
CA LYS A 674 -54.46 -9.19 37.80
C LYS A 674 -54.13 -10.57 38.35
N ILE A 675 -53.27 -11.35 37.68
CA ILE A 675 -52.94 -12.71 38.09
C ILE A 675 -52.11 -12.75 39.38
N ARG A 676 -51.23 -11.76 39.64
CA ARG A 676 -50.38 -11.74 40.85
C ARG A 676 -51.18 -11.74 42.16
N LYS A 677 -52.43 -11.26 42.15
CA LYS A 677 -53.38 -11.32 43.28
C LYS A 677 -53.66 -12.75 43.77
N PHE A 678 -53.50 -13.75 42.91
CA PHE A 678 -53.87 -15.15 43.13
C PHE A 678 -52.63 -16.06 43.26
N VAL A 679 -51.42 -15.50 43.39
CA VAL A 679 -50.18 -16.30 43.55
C VAL A 679 -49.99 -16.70 45.01
N ASN A 680 -49.82 -18.00 45.25
CA ASN A 680 -49.66 -18.57 46.59
C ASN A 680 -48.22 -18.39 47.12
N ASN A 681 -47.94 -17.21 47.68
CA ASN A 681 -46.61 -16.85 48.19
C ASN A 681 -46.06 -17.82 49.26
N ASP A 682 -46.93 -18.50 50.02
CA ASP A 682 -46.50 -19.45 51.07
C ASP A 682 -45.94 -20.79 50.52
N GLU A 683 -46.23 -21.15 49.27
CA GLU A 683 -45.76 -22.43 48.68
C GLU A 683 -44.37 -22.34 48.02
N TYR A 684 -43.72 -21.17 48.07
CA TYR A 684 -42.42 -20.87 47.43
C TYR A 684 -41.23 -21.75 47.87
N GLN A 685 -41.36 -22.56 48.94
CA GLN A 685 -40.21 -23.17 49.63
C GLN A 685 -39.86 -24.61 49.22
N ASN A 686 -40.74 -25.37 48.55
CA ASN A 686 -40.53 -26.82 48.33
C ASN A 686 -40.96 -27.29 46.93
N VAL A 687 -40.09 -27.12 45.92
CA VAL A 687 -40.24 -27.72 44.58
C VAL A 687 -38.98 -28.51 44.25
N SER A 688 -39.13 -29.78 43.84
CA SER A 688 -38.01 -30.61 43.39
C SER A 688 -37.62 -30.24 41.95
N PRO A 689 -36.34 -30.06 41.61
CA PRO A 689 -35.92 -29.77 40.23
C PRO A 689 -36.36 -30.84 39.21
N ASN A 690 -36.46 -32.10 39.65
CA ASN A 690 -36.61 -33.28 38.80
C ASN A 690 -37.95 -33.40 38.04
N THR A 691 -38.87 -32.44 38.18
CA THR A 691 -40.17 -32.38 37.47
C THR A 691 -40.34 -31.15 36.57
N VAL A 692 -39.28 -30.35 36.37
CA VAL A 692 -39.34 -29.08 35.63
C VAL A 692 -38.73 -29.23 34.23
N LYS A 693 -39.20 -28.43 33.26
CA LYS A 693 -38.55 -28.32 31.94
C LYS A 693 -37.25 -27.54 32.07
N HIS A 694 -36.12 -28.23 31.91
CA HIS A 694 -34.81 -27.62 31.75
C HIS A 694 -34.69 -26.97 30.36
N ILE A 695 -34.07 -25.79 30.30
CA ILE A 695 -33.82 -25.01 29.07
C ILE A 695 -32.38 -24.50 29.14
N LYS A 696 -31.60 -24.60 28.07
CA LYS A 696 -30.26 -24.00 28.06
C LYS A 696 -30.39 -22.48 28.04
N VAL A 697 -29.43 -21.77 28.66
CA VAL A 697 -29.39 -20.29 28.65
C VAL A 697 -29.54 -19.73 27.22
N GLU A 698 -28.98 -20.42 26.22
CA GLU A 698 -28.99 -20.00 24.82
C GLU A 698 -30.36 -20.13 24.12
N ASP A 699 -31.20 -21.09 24.53
CA ASP A 699 -32.43 -21.46 23.82
C ASP A 699 -33.62 -20.52 24.13
N LEU A 700 -33.48 -19.63 25.12
CA LEU A 700 -34.53 -18.69 25.53
C LEU A 700 -34.75 -17.61 24.47
N GLN A 701 -35.99 -17.46 24.00
CA GLN A 701 -36.37 -16.47 22.97
C GLN A 701 -36.91 -15.15 23.56
N ASP A 702 -37.16 -15.10 24.86
CA ASP A 702 -37.79 -13.97 25.54
C ASP A 702 -36.92 -12.71 25.54
N ARG A 703 -37.57 -11.55 25.31
CA ARG A 703 -36.90 -10.24 25.21
C ARG A 703 -36.28 -9.77 26.52
N VAL A 704 -36.85 -10.18 27.66
CA VAL A 704 -36.33 -9.89 28.99
C VAL A 704 -36.24 -11.19 29.78
N VAL A 705 -35.04 -11.51 30.27
CA VAL A 705 -34.77 -12.72 31.04
C VAL A 705 -34.15 -12.36 32.38
N ILE A 706 -34.80 -12.80 33.47
CA ILE A 706 -34.28 -12.71 34.84
C ILE A 706 -33.70 -14.07 35.22
N ILE A 707 -32.44 -14.10 35.69
CA ILE A 707 -31.75 -15.30 36.19
C ILE A 707 -31.52 -15.16 37.70
N THR A 708 -32.18 -16.03 38.46
CA THR A 708 -32.05 -16.16 39.92
C THR A 708 -31.10 -17.29 40.29
N ALA A 709 -30.19 -17.04 41.23
CA ALA A 709 -29.39 -18.08 41.87
C ALA A 709 -28.74 -17.55 43.16
N GLU A 710 -28.30 -18.46 44.03
CA GLU A 710 -27.49 -18.11 45.20
C GLU A 710 -26.09 -17.56 44.81
N PRO A 711 -25.34 -17.00 45.76
CA PRO A 711 -23.89 -16.79 45.62
C PRO A 711 -23.15 -18.08 45.23
N GLY A 712 -21.99 -17.96 44.60
CA GLY A 712 -21.18 -19.10 44.14
C GLY A 712 -21.74 -19.89 42.94
N MET A 713 -23.06 -19.90 42.70
CA MET A 713 -23.69 -20.71 41.64
C MET A 713 -23.29 -20.36 40.20
N GLY A 714 -22.54 -19.28 39.96
CA GLY A 714 -21.95 -18.95 38.66
C GLY A 714 -22.78 -18.03 37.74
N LYS A 715 -23.68 -17.21 38.29
CA LYS A 715 -24.53 -16.26 37.54
C LYS A 715 -23.72 -15.39 36.55
N SER A 716 -22.73 -14.67 37.08
CA SER A 716 -21.85 -13.76 36.34
C SER A 716 -21.01 -14.49 35.28
N THR A 717 -20.64 -15.74 35.56
CA THR A 717 -19.94 -16.62 34.62
C THR A 717 -20.83 -17.03 33.45
N ALA A 718 -22.10 -17.35 33.71
CA ALA A 718 -23.08 -17.68 32.67
C ALA A 718 -23.37 -16.48 31.77
N LEU A 719 -23.53 -15.26 32.32
CA LEU A 719 -23.62 -14.04 31.49
C LEU A 719 -22.36 -13.82 30.65
N SER A 720 -21.17 -14.09 31.19
CA SER A 720 -19.90 -13.89 30.48
C SER A 720 -19.72 -14.91 29.34
N HIS A 721 -20.10 -16.18 29.57
CA HIS A 721 -20.17 -17.20 28.52
C HIS A 721 -21.17 -16.82 27.42
N LEU A 722 -22.37 -16.38 27.81
CA LEU A 722 -23.41 -15.94 26.88
C LEU A 722 -22.92 -14.77 26.03
N ALA A 723 -22.31 -13.74 26.61
CA ALA A 723 -21.74 -12.62 25.87
C ALA A 723 -20.70 -13.07 24.83
N ALA A 724 -19.77 -13.95 25.21
CA ALA A 724 -18.75 -14.47 24.30
C ALA A 724 -19.33 -15.38 23.19
N LYS A 725 -20.35 -16.18 23.50
CA LYS A 725 -20.98 -17.12 22.55
C LYS A 725 -21.98 -16.43 21.62
N SER A 726 -22.75 -15.47 22.10
CA SER A 726 -23.55 -14.58 21.26
C SER A 726 -22.67 -13.78 20.31
N LYS A 727 -21.49 -13.33 20.75
CA LYS A 727 -20.50 -12.70 19.87
C LYS A 727 -20.07 -13.68 18.77
N SER A 728 -19.57 -14.87 19.12
CA SER A 728 -19.01 -15.80 18.13
C SER A 728 -20.03 -16.42 17.16
N ALA A 729 -21.27 -16.68 17.60
CA ALA A 729 -22.32 -17.20 16.72
C ALA A 729 -22.78 -16.15 15.69
N LEU A 730 -22.99 -14.90 16.13
CA LEU A 730 -23.58 -13.84 15.30
C LEU A 730 -22.55 -13.08 14.44
N MET A 731 -21.24 -13.37 14.54
CA MET A 731 -20.26 -12.92 13.53
C MET A 731 -20.47 -13.54 12.13
N SER A 732 -21.42 -14.47 11.99
CA SER A 732 -21.77 -15.14 10.73
C SER A 732 -22.87 -14.42 9.93
N GLU A 733 -23.62 -13.49 10.54
CA GLU A 733 -24.66 -12.71 9.86
C GLU A 733 -24.18 -11.29 9.52
N SER A 734 -24.88 -10.64 8.59
CA SER A 734 -24.43 -9.40 7.92
C SER A 734 -24.64 -8.11 8.73
N GLU A 735 -25.05 -8.18 10.00
CA GLU A 735 -25.40 -7.02 10.83
C GLU A 735 -24.57 -6.94 12.12
N PRO A 736 -24.10 -5.74 12.53
CA PRO A 736 -23.35 -5.58 13.76
C PRO A 736 -24.26 -5.71 15.00
N LEU A 737 -23.92 -6.65 15.88
CA LEU A 737 -24.56 -6.87 17.17
C LEU A 737 -23.72 -6.23 18.29
N CYS A 738 -24.26 -5.25 18.99
CA CYS A 738 -23.63 -4.68 20.19
C CYS A 738 -23.99 -5.52 21.42
N ILE A 739 -22.99 -5.94 22.19
CA ILE A 739 -23.17 -6.65 23.46
C ILE A 739 -22.64 -5.77 24.60
N ILE A 740 -23.52 -5.33 25.48
CA ILE A 740 -23.20 -4.57 26.68
C ILE A 740 -23.21 -5.55 27.86
N LYS A 741 -22.09 -5.68 28.58
CA LYS A 741 -22.07 -6.39 29.88
C LYS A 741 -21.51 -5.46 30.97
N THR A 742 -22.24 -5.31 32.07
CA THR A 742 -21.83 -4.44 33.20
C THR A 742 -22.41 -4.95 34.53
N ASN A 743 -21.79 -4.64 35.68
CA ASN A 743 -22.49 -4.76 36.96
C ASN A 743 -23.36 -3.50 37.15
N LEU A 744 -24.55 -3.66 37.72
CA LEU A 744 -25.37 -2.51 38.10
C LEU A 744 -24.71 -1.68 39.23
N GLU A 745 -23.91 -2.27 40.11
CA GLU A 745 -23.19 -1.53 41.16
C GLU A 745 -22.22 -0.47 40.58
N ASP A 746 -21.54 -0.78 39.46
CA ASP A 746 -20.64 0.13 38.73
C ASP A 746 -21.34 1.43 38.28
N HIS A 747 -22.68 1.41 38.18
CA HIS A 747 -23.52 2.53 37.73
C HIS A 747 -24.24 3.27 38.86
N SER A 748 -23.93 2.96 40.13
CA SER A 748 -24.49 3.62 41.34
C SER A 748 -24.56 5.15 41.25
N THR A 749 -23.46 5.82 40.88
CA THR A 749 -23.40 7.30 40.71
C THR A 749 -24.34 7.84 39.62
N GLN A 750 -24.76 7.00 38.67
CA GLN A 750 -25.76 7.36 37.67
C GLN A 750 -27.17 7.26 38.26
N PHE A 751 -27.40 6.29 39.15
CA PHE A 751 -28.68 6.12 39.84
C PHE A 751 -28.95 7.23 40.87
N ASP A 752 -27.92 7.84 41.47
CA ASP A 752 -28.10 9.03 42.32
C ASP A 752 -28.90 10.13 41.61
N ASN A 753 -28.55 10.40 40.35
CA ASN A 753 -29.16 11.43 39.50
C ASN A 753 -30.60 11.08 39.05
N LEU A 754 -31.07 9.85 39.21
CA LEU A 754 -32.43 9.44 38.86
C LEU A 754 -33.44 9.80 39.95
N VAL A 755 -34.61 10.30 39.53
CA VAL A 755 -35.75 10.59 40.42
C VAL A 755 -36.78 9.46 40.32
N LYS A 756 -37.07 8.80 41.45
CA LYS A 756 -38.05 7.71 41.55
C LYS A 756 -39.41 8.14 40.98
N GLY A 757 -40.03 7.27 40.19
CA GLY A 757 -41.31 7.50 39.53
C GLY A 757 -41.29 8.52 38.38
N LYS A 758 -40.10 9.04 38.01
CA LYS A 758 -39.93 10.02 36.92
C LYS A 758 -38.84 9.64 35.90
N VAL A 759 -38.33 8.41 35.94
CA VAL A 759 -37.30 7.93 35.00
C VAL A 759 -37.91 7.82 33.60
N THR A 760 -37.25 8.42 32.61
CA THR A 760 -37.75 8.53 31.23
C THR A 760 -37.01 7.61 30.26
N THR A 761 -37.53 7.46 29.02
CA THR A 761 -36.80 6.80 27.93
C THR A 761 -35.44 7.49 27.68
N LYS A 762 -35.37 8.82 27.78
CA LYS A 762 -34.12 9.59 27.66
C LYS A 762 -33.08 9.19 28.72
N ASP A 763 -33.52 8.80 29.91
CA ASP A 763 -32.61 8.33 30.97
C ASP A 763 -32.17 6.87 30.77
N ALA A 764 -33.03 6.02 30.19
CA ALA A 764 -32.61 4.72 29.67
C ALA A 764 -31.58 4.85 28.54
N ILE A 765 -31.78 5.77 27.58
CA ILE A 765 -30.84 6.05 26.50
C ILE A 765 -29.49 6.54 27.03
N LYS A 766 -29.49 7.47 28.01
CA LYS A 766 -28.28 7.91 28.73
C LYS A 766 -27.53 6.75 29.39
N PHE A 767 -28.24 5.85 30.07
CA PHE A 767 -27.66 4.67 30.70
C PHE A 767 -27.04 3.72 29.67
N ILE A 768 -27.74 3.40 28.58
CA ILE A 768 -27.24 2.50 27.53
C ILE A 768 -25.96 3.08 26.89
N TYR A 769 -25.93 4.37 26.56
CA TYR A 769 -24.74 5.04 25.99
C TYR A 769 -23.52 4.92 26.92
N LYS A 770 -23.71 5.19 28.22
CA LYS A 770 -22.64 5.06 29.22
C LYS A 770 -22.22 3.61 29.47
N ALA A 771 -23.16 2.66 29.43
CA ALA A 771 -22.86 1.23 29.59
C ALA A 771 -22.11 0.64 28.37
N MET A 772 -22.20 1.25 27.19
CA MET A 772 -21.31 0.97 26.04
C MET A 772 -19.87 1.50 26.23
N ASN A 773 -19.57 2.11 27.38
CA ASN A 773 -18.33 2.81 27.70
C ASN A 773 -17.99 3.94 26.71
N LEU A 774 -18.99 4.52 26.05
CA LEU A 774 -18.81 5.71 25.22
C LEU A 774 -18.76 6.92 26.16
N GLU A 775 -17.59 7.24 26.70
CA GLU A 775 -17.43 8.42 27.56
C GLU A 775 -17.52 9.71 26.72
N PRO A 776 -18.52 10.58 26.97
CA PRO A 776 -18.64 11.83 26.23
C PRO A 776 -17.78 12.93 26.87
N ARG A 777 -17.21 13.82 26.06
CA ARG A 777 -16.42 14.96 26.58
C ARG A 777 -17.27 16.11 27.12
N SER A 778 -18.56 16.15 26.79
CA SER A 778 -19.54 17.09 27.35
C SER A 778 -20.77 16.34 27.88
N SER A 779 -21.31 16.79 29.01
CA SER A 779 -22.58 16.30 29.57
C SER A 779 -23.80 16.73 28.74
N GLU A 780 -23.70 17.82 27.97
CA GLU A 780 -24.75 18.37 27.11
C GLU A 780 -25.08 17.47 25.91
N ILE A 781 -24.23 16.48 25.61
CA ILE A 781 -24.34 15.54 24.49
C ILE A 781 -25.71 14.82 24.45
N PHE A 782 -26.35 14.66 25.61
CA PHE A 782 -27.64 13.99 25.75
C PHE A 782 -28.83 14.91 25.52
N ASP A 783 -28.64 16.23 25.52
CA ASP A 783 -29.73 17.19 25.32
C ASP A 783 -29.94 17.58 23.87
N ILE A 784 -29.00 17.24 22.98
CA ILE A 784 -29.17 17.26 21.53
C ILE A 784 -29.72 15.94 20.93
N LEU A 785 -29.89 14.89 21.75
CA LEU A 785 -30.50 13.62 21.35
C LEU A 785 -32.03 13.73 21.40
N GLU A 786 -32.67 13.43 20.27
CA GLU A 786 -34.11 13.42 20.07
C GLU A 786 -34.56 12.03 19.59
N GLU A 787 -35.82 11.67 19.86
CA GLU A 787 -36.44 10.39 19.50
C GLU A 787 -37.69 10.67 18.65
N ASP A 788 -37.87 9.96 17.53
CA ASP A 788 -39.04 10.12 16.64
C ASP A 788 -40.25 9.28 17.09
N ASP A 789 -41.40 9.45 16.43
CA ASP A 789 -42.65 8.72 16.75
C ASP A 789 -42.54 7.19 16.56
N GLU A 790 -41.53 6.71 15.82
CA GLU A 790 -41.21 5.29 15.69
C GLU A 790 -40.22 4.79 16.77
N GLY A 791 -39.70 5.68 17.62
CA GLY A 791 -38.68 5.40 18.63
C GLY A 791 -37.25 5.33 18.09
N LYS A 792 -36.93 5.99 16.97
CA LYS A 792 -35.56 6.08 16.42
C LYS A 792 -34.89 7.33 16.96
N LEU A 793 -33.60 7.22 17.30
CA LEU A 793 -32.80 8.36 17.71
C LEU A 793 -32.27 9.14 16.51
N PHE A 794 -32.19 10.45 16.69
CA PHE A 794 -31.41 11.35 15.86
C PHE A 794 -30.83 12.45 16.76
N PHE A 795 -29.96 13.29 16.22
CA PHE A 795 -29.42 14.42 16.97
C PHE A 795 -29.13 15.60 16.06
N LYS A 796 -29.29 16.81 16.60
CA LYS A 796 -28.89 18.06 15.95
C LYS A 796 -27.54 18.48 16.51
N VAL A 797 -26.49 18.45 15.69
CA VAL A 797 -25.16 18.88 16.10
C VAL A 797 -25.21 20.37 16.48
N ASN A 798 -24.79 20.68 17.70
CA ASN A 798 -24.60 22.05 18.18
C ASN A 798 -23.13 22.48 18.07
N GLU A 799 -22.82 23.69 18.54
CA GLU A 799 -21.44 24.19 18.53
C GLU A 799 -20.56 23.51 19.59
N SER A 800 -21.10 23.17 20.79
CA SER A 800 -20.33 22.59 21.91
C SER A 800 -19.90 21.13 21.71
N CYS A 801 -20.56 20.35 20.85
CA CYS A 801 -20.08 19.00 20.50
C CYS A 801 -18.75 19.03 19.74
N CYS A 802 -17.73 18.36 20.30
CA CYS A 802 -16.45 18.21 19.63
C CYS A 802 -16.49 17.11 18.55
N GLN A 803 -15.44 17.06 17.72
CA GLN A 803 -15.30 16.15 16.59
C GLN A 803 -15.51 14.66 16.99
N LEU A 804 -15.01 14.27 18.17
CA LEU A 804 -15.12 12.90 18.69
C LEU A 804 -16.54 12.59 19.17
N ASP A 805 -17.16 13.50 19.92
CA ASP A 805 -18.53 13.33 20.44
C ASP A 805 -19.51 13.08 19.29
N VAL A 806 -19.37 13.81 18.16
CA VAL A 806 -20.19 13.60 16.96
C VAL A 806 -19.96 12.21 16.35
N LEU A 807 -18.72 11.72 16.29
CA LEU A 807 -18.41 10.38 15.77
C LEU A 807 -18.97 9.26 16.68
N LEU A 808 -18.83 9.39 18.00
CA LEU A 808 -19.36 8.44 18.97
C LEU A 808 -20.91 8.43 18.99
N LEU A 809 -21.54 9.61 18.84
CA LEU A 809 -22.99 9.70 18.66
C LEU A 809 -23.47 9.05 17.35
N LYS A 810 -22.76 9.23 16.22
CA LYS A 810 -23.13 8.54 14.97
C LYS A 810 -23.05 7.02 15.13
N LEU A 811 -21.98 6.51 15.75
CA LEU A 811 -21.83 5.10 16.08
C LEU A 811 -22.97 4.58 16.96
N PHE A 812 -23.28 5.29 18.06
CA PHE A 812 -24.35 4.92 18.97
C PHE A 812 -25.73 4.90 18.30
N VAL A 813 -26.09 5.98 17.62
CA VAL A 813 -27.41 6.12 16.98
C VAL A 813 -27.58 5.11 15.86
N TYR A 814 -26.53 4.79 15.11
CA TYR A 814 -26.56 3.70 14.13
C TYR A 814 -26.87 2.34 14.78
N LEU A 815 -26.17 1.99 15.87
CA LEU A 815 -26.36 0.72 16.60
C LEU A 815 -27.74 0.63 17.28
N TYR A 816 -28.19 1.73 17.91
CA TYR A 816 -29.51 1.79 18.56
C TYR A 816 -30.63 1.69 17.53
N ASN A 817 -30.59 2.45 16.44
CA ASN A 817 -31.65 2.46 15.43
C ASN A 817 -31.77 1.13 14.68
N LYS A 818 -30.65 0.40 14.53
CA LYS A 818 -30.65 -0.99 14.06
C LYS A 818 -31.40 -1.95 14.97
N GLY A 819 -31.52 -1.65 16.27
CA GLY A 819 -32.19 -2.51 17.24
C GLY A 819 -31.39 -3.75 17.63
N ASN A 820 -30.07 -3.76 17.37
CA ASN A 820 -29.17 -4.90 17.57
C ASN A 820 -28.31 -4.75 18.84
N ILE A 821 -28.87 -4.14 19.90
CA ILE A 821 -28.20 -3.98 21.21
C ILE A 821 -28.73 -5.06 22.17
N VAL A 822 -27.83 -5.89 22.70
CA VAL A 822 -28.11 -6.85 23.78
C VAL A 822 -27.43 -6.38 25.06
N ILE A 823 -28.16 -6.38 26.18
CA ILE A 823 -27.66 -5.91 27.47
C ILE A 823 -27.67 -7.05 28.49
N LEU A 824 -26.57 -7.21 29.20
CA LEU A 824 -26.36 -8.20 30.27
C LEU A 824 -25.97 -7.46 31.55
N LEU A 825 -26.88 -7.46 32.51
CA LEU A 825 -26.81 -6.72 33.76
C LEU A 825 -26.55 -7.71 34.90
N ASP A 826 -25.35 -7.66 35.46
CA ASP A 826 -25.01 -8.41 36.68
C ASP A 826 -25.51 -7.67 37.93
N GLY A 827 -25.71 -8.41 39.03
CA GLY A 827 -25.75 -7.83 40.38
C GLY A 827 -26.96 -6.95 40.73
N PHE A 828 -28.18 -7.25 40.23
CA PHE A 828 -29.34 -6.42 40.61
C PHE A 828 -29.60 -6.39 42.13
N ASP A 829 -29.37 -7.51 42.83
CA ASP A 829 -29.46 -7.58 44.29
C ASP A 829 -28.44 -6.70 45.02
N GLU A 830 -27.32 -6.33 44.37
CA GLU A 830 -26.28 -5.45 44.91
C GLU A 830 -26.71 -3.97 44.85
N THR A 831 -27.77 -3.65 44.10
CA THR A 831 -28.39 -2.30 44.07
C THR A 831 -29.37 -2.05 45.23
N ALA A 832 -29.71 -3.09 46.00
CA ALA A 832 -30.67 -3.02 47.10
C ALA A 832 -29.98 -2.74 48.45
N PRO A 833 -30.62 -1.99 49.37
CA PRO A 833 -31.92 -1.33 49.24
C PRO A 833 -31.85 0.04 48.53
N ASN A 834 -30.65 0.63 48.42
CA ASN A 834 -30.44 2.05 48.16
C ASN A 834 -31.02 2.54 46.82
N TYR A 835 -30.85 1.75 45.76
CA TYR A 835 -31.24 2.14 44.40
C TYR A 835 -32.36 1.30 43.80
N ASN A 836 -32.73 0.16 44.39
CA ASN A 836 -33.73 -0.82 43.89
C ASN A 836 -34.88 -0.15 43.10
N ASN A 837 -35.65 0.74 43.74
CA ASN A 837 -36.76 1.46 43.10
C ASN A 837 -36.38 2.27 41.83
N LYS A 838 -35.23 2.97 41.87
CA LYS A 838 -34.75 3.77 40.73
C LYS A 838 -34.28 2.88 39.59
N VAL A 839 -33.64 1.75 39.91
CA VAL A 839 -33.18 0.76 38.92
C VAL A 839 -34.38 0.02 38.32
N LEU A 840 -35.39 -0.34 39.10
CA LEU A 840 -36.67 -0.88 38.60
C LEU A 840 -37.35 0.07 37.60
N ASP A 841 -37.43 1.37 37.92
CA ASP A 841 -37.96 2.38 37.00
C ASP A 841 -37.10 2.50 35.72
N LEU A 842 -35.77 2.44 35.85
CA LEU A 842 -34.83 2.46 34.72
C LEU A 842 -34.95 1.23 33.82
N LEU A 843 -35.03 0.01 34.38
CA LEU A 843 -35.18 -1.22 33.62
C LEU A 843 -36.54 -1.27 32.89
N ALA A 844 -37.60 -0.75 33.51
CA ALA A 844 -38.90 -0.57 32.87
C ALA A 844 -38.87 0.47 31.73
N ALA A 845 -37.99 1.48 31.79
CA ALA A 845 -37.73 2.39 30.68
C ALA A 845 -36.88 1.71 29.58
N VAL A 846 -35.83 0.95 29.94
CA VAL A 846 -35.03 0.16 28.99
C VAL A 846 -35.89 -0.85 28.22
N LYS A 847 -36.85 -1.52 28.88
CA LYS A 847 -37.86 -2.40 28.24
C LYS A 847 -38.66 -1.70 27.11
N LYS A 848 -38.78 -0.37 27.12
CA LYS A 848 -39.49 0.42 26.10
C LYS A 848 -38.61 0.92 24.95
N THR A 849 -37.29 0.90 25.09
CA THR A 849 -36.31 1.30 24.04
C THR A 849 -36.24 0.29 22.88
N ARG A 850 -35.40 0.57 21.87
CA ARG A 850 -35.06 -0.37 20.78
C ARG A 850 -34.13 -1.53 21.18
N VAL A 851 -33.78 -1.71 22.46
CA VAL A 851 -32.90 -2.82 22.91
C VAL A 851 -33.46 -4.18 22.50
N HIS A 852 -32.64 -4.99 21.84
CA HIS A 852 -33.01 -6.31 21.31
C HIS A 852 -33.43 -7.26 22.44
N LYS A 853 -32.57 -7.36 23.46
CA LYS A 853 -32.71 -8.35 24.55
C LYS A 853 -31.99 -7.86 25.81
N MET A 854 -32.60 -8.11 26.96
CA MET A 854 -32.09 -7.71 28.27
C MET A 854 -32.01 -8.92 29.21
N TRP A 855 -30.82 -9.18 29.74
CA TRP A 855 -30.54 -10.20 30.74
C TRP A 855 -30.22 -9.55 32.07
N ILE A 856 -30.79 -10.04 33.16
CA ILE A 856 -30.59 -9.51 34.52
C ILE A 856 -30.30 -10.68 35.46
N THR A 857 -29.24 -10.62 36.26
CA THR A 857 -29.01 -11.58 37.36
C THR A 857 -29.43 -11.00 38.70
N THR A 858 -29.94 -11.85 39.59
CA THR A 858 -30.32 -11.49 40.96
C THR A 858 -30.25 -12.71 41.91
N ARG A 859 -30.51 -12.50 43.22
CA ARG A 859 -30.77 -13.57 44.19
C ARG A 859 -32.27 -13.89 44.28
N PRO A 860 -32.66 -15.13 44.63
CA PRO A 860 -34.06 -15.59 44.58
C PRO A 860 -34.97 -15.13 45.75
N TYR A 861 -34.47 -14.27 46.64
CA TYR A 861 -35.26 -13.64 47.71
C TYR A 861 -36.19 -12.55 47.13
N ASN A 862 -36.97 -11.85 47.96
CA ASN A 862 -38.05 -10.91 47.59
C ASN A 862 -37.69 -9.84 46.52
N ILE A 863 -36.39 -9.57 46.31
CA ILE A 863 -35.84 -8.73 45.24
C ILE A 863 -36.18 -9.28 43.83
N ALA A 864 -36.36 -10.59 43.68
CA ALA A 864 -36.73 -11.22 42.41
C ALA A 864 -38.17 -10.88 42.00
N SER A 865 -39.13 -10.93 42.92
CA SER A 865 -40.53 -10.57 42.65
C SER A 865 -40.70 -9.10 42.23
N ASP A 866 -39.91 -8.18 42.81
CA ASP A 866 -39.88 -6.78 42.39
C ASP A 866 -39.53 -6.63 40.90
N LEU A 867 -38.56 -7.43 40.39
CA LEU A 867 -38.21 -7.46 38.97
C LEU A 867 -39.30 -8.10 38.11
N GLU A 868 -39.87 -9.23 38.55
CA GLU A 868 -40.92 -9.94 37.79
C GLU A 868 -42.13 -9.04 37.53
N ASP A 869 -42.64 -8.40 38.58
CA ASP A 869 -43.83 -7.56 38.52
C ASP A 869 -43.59 -6.22 37.81
N LYS A 870 -42.33 -5.75 37.78
CA LYS A 870 -41.96 -4.51 37.07
C LYS A 870 -41.67 -4.73 35.59
N LEU A 871 -41.20 -5.92 35.22
CA LEU A 871 -40.74 -6.24 33.86
C LEU A 871 -41.67 -7.19 33.12
N ASP A 872 -42.80 -7.57 33.71
CA ASP A 872 -43.80 -8.52 33.19
C ASP A 872 -43.12 -9.77 32.57
N THR A 873 -42.20 -10.38 33.32
CA THR A 873 -41.52 -11.64 32.94
C THR A 873 -41.21 -12.47 34.19
N LEU A 874 -41.39 -13.79 34.14
CA LEU A 874 -41.10 -14.67 35.27
C LEU A 874 -39.60 -15.00 35.37
N ALA A 875 -39.09 -15.17 36.58
CA ALA A 875 -37.69 -15.50 36.78
C ALA A 875 -37.37 -16.98 36.51
N TYR A 876 -36.27 -17.21 35.80
CA TYR A 876 -35.63 -18.53 35.71
C TYR A 876 -34.67 -18.71 36.89
N SER A 877 -34.51 -19.94 37.37
CA SER A 877 -33.45 -20.32 38.31
C SER A 877 -32.35 -21.10 37.62
N LEU A 878 -31.11 -20.85 38.03
CA LEU A 878 -29.94 -21.56 37.54
C LEU A 878 -29.84 -22.94 38.22
N THR A 879 -29.77 -24.02 37.43
CA THR A 879 -29.64 -25.37 37.98
C THR A 879 -28.30 -25.53 38.73
N PRO A 880 -28.29 -26.10 39.96
CA PRO A 880 -27.05 -26.55 40.60
C PRO A 880 -26.30 -27.55 39.71
N LEU A 881 -24.97 -27.52 39.71
CA LEU A 881 -24.19 -28.51 38.97
C LEU A 881 -24.36 -29.89 39.61
N THR A 882 -24.71 -30.90 38.82
CA THR A 882 -24.77 -32.29 39.29
C THR A 882 -23.39 -32.79 39.70
N GLU A 883 -23.29 -33.82 40.54
CA GLU A 883 -22.00 -34.35 41.01
C GLU A 883 -21.04 -34.73 39.86
N GLY A 884 -21.58 -35.30 38.77
CA GLY A 884 -20.81 -35.59 37.55
C GLY A 884 -20.30 -34.33 36.84
N GLU A 885 -21.05 -33.23 36.88
CA GLU A 885 -20.63 -31.93 36.36
C GLU A 885 -19.64 -31.22 37.27
N GLN A 886 -19.76 -31.35 38.60
CA GLN A 886 -18.77 -30.86 39.57
C GLN A 886 -17.42 -31.56 39.34
N ARG A 887 -17.43 -32.90 39.23
CA ARG A 887 -16.23 -33.70 38.88
C ARG A 887 -15.67 -33.35 37.49
N LYS A 888 -16.53 -33.02 36.52
CA LYS A 888 -16.13 -32.55 35.16
C LYS A 888 -15.49 -31.16 35.20
N PHE A 889 -16.07 -30.23 35.96
CA PHE A 889 -15.55 -28.88 36.19
C PHE A 889 -14.17 -28.94 36.84
N LEU A 890 -14.05 -29.60 38.00
CA LEU A 890 -12.79 -29.68 38.75
C LEU A 890 -11.67 -30.34 37.93
N ARG A 891 -11.97 -31.39 37.16
CA ARG A 891 -11.01 -31.99 36.22
C ARG A 891 -10.55 -31.02 35.14
N LYS A 892 -11.46 -30.28 34.50
CA LYS A 892 -11.07 -29.27 33.50
C LYS A 892 -10.23 -28.15 34.12
N PHE A 893 -10.65 -27.65 35.29
CA PHE A 893 -10.00 -26.56 36.01
C PHE A 893 -8.55 -26.94 36.36
N TRP A 894 -8.34 -27.97 37.18
CA TRP A 894 -7.00 -28.40 37.58
C TRP A 894 -6.13 -28.89 36.40
N SER A 895 -6.72 -29.41 35.31
CA SER A 895 -5.97 -29.72 34.09
C SER A 895 -5.42 -28.48 33.37
N PHE A 896 -6.20 -27.39 33.38
CA PHE A 896 -5.82 -26.10 32.82
C PHE A 896 -4.79 -25.38 33.70
N GLU A 897 -5.10 -25.17 34.99
CA GLU A 897 -4.19 -24.47 35.94
C GLU A 897 -2.81 -25.12 36.04
N LEU A 898 -2.75 -26.46 35.96
CA LEU A 898 -1.50 -27.23 36.10
C LEU A 898 -0.89 -27.65 34.74
N ALA A 899 -1.42 -27.17 33.61
CA ALA A 899 -0.95 -27.43 32.24
C ALA A 899 -0.66 -28.92 31.93
N LEU A 900 -1.64 -29.80 32.21
CA LEU A 900 -1.43 -31.26 32.21
C LEU A 900 -1.51 -31.91 30.81
N ASN A 901 -0.41 -31.85 30.07
CA ASN A 901 -0.33 -32.29 28.66
C ASN A 901 -0.13 -33.81 28.40
N THR A 902 -0.43 -34.73 29.33
CA THR A 902 -0.25 -36.20 29.10
C THR A 902 -1.33 -37.09 29.75
N GLU A 903 -1.71 -38.17 29.06
CA GLU A 903 -2.76 -39.11 29.49
C GLU A 903 -2.48 -39.79 30.84
N ILE A 904 -1.21 -40.00 31.18
CA ILE A 904 -0.82 -40.62 32.46
C ILE A 904 -1.30 -39.74 33.64
N LYS A 905 -1.20 -38.41 33.51
CA LYS A 905 -1.62 -37.44 34.54
C LYS A 905 -3.14 -37.36 34.70
N GLU A 906 -3.91 -37.68 33.65
CA GLU A 906 -5.38 -37.66 33.68
C GLU A 906 -5.96 -38.76 34.60
N LYS A 907 -5.25 -39.88 34.81
CA LYS A 907 -5.65 -40.90 35.78
C LYS A 907 -5.49 -40.40 37.22
N ASP A 908 -4.34 -39.80 37.52
CA ASP A 908 -4.05 -39.27 38.86
C ASP A 908 -4.93 -38.05 39.17
N LEU A 909 -5.23 -37.21 38.17
CA LEU A 909 -6.19 -36.11 38.29
C LEU A 909 -7.61 -36.61 38.60
N ARG A 910 -8.07 -37.69 37.97
CA ARG A 910 -9.37 -38.32 38.32
C ARG A 910 -9.39 -38.85 39.75
N LYS A 911 -8.28 -39.41 40.22
CA LYS A 911 -8.14 -39.86 41.61
C LYS A 911 -8.17 -38.68 42.58
N PHE A 912 -7.35 -37.65 42.35
CA PHE A 912 -7.34 -36.41 43.15
C PHE A 912 -8.71 -35.74 43.21
N VAL A 913 -9.40 -35.54 42.08
CA VAL A 913 -10.75 -34.94 42.05
C VAL A 913 -11.79 -35.85 42.73
N THR A 914 -11.55 -37.15 42.81
CA THR A 914 -12.44 -38.07 43.56
C THR A 914 -12.22 -37.95 45.06
N GLU A 915 -10.97 -37.97 45.50
CA GLU A 915 -10.59 -37.80 46.91
C GLU A 915 -10.97 -36.40 47.43
N LEU A 916 -10.82 -35.36 46.60
CA LEU A 916 -11.29 -34.00 46.90
C LEU A 916 -12.81 -33.96 47.08
N MET A 917 -13.59 -34.60 46.19
CA MET A 917 -15.06 -34.70 46.32
C MET A 917 -15.54 -35.54 47.52
N GLU A 918 -14.67 -36.37 48.10
CA GLU A 918 -14.93 -37.13 49.33
C GLU A 918 -14.53 -36.34 50.60
N LEU A 919 -13.55 -35.44 50.48
CA LEU A 919 -13.09 -34.54 51.56
C LEU A 919 -13.96 -33.28 51.70
N LEU A 920 -14.59 -32.82 50.62
CA LEU A 920 -15.59 -31.75 50.67
C LEU A 920 -16.76 -32.19 51.56
N PRO A 921 -17.29 -31.31 52.43
CA PRO A 921 -18.24 -31.70 53.45
C PRO A 921 -19.56 -32.19 52.83
N GLN A 922 -19.81 -33.50 52.89
CA GLN A 922 -21.10 -34.10 52.52
C GLN A 922 -22.22 -33.73 53.53
N GLY A 923 -22.63 -32.46 53.49
CA GLY A 923 -23.88 -31.97 54.05
C GLY A 923 -24.16 -32.32 55.52
N ASP A 924 -23.17 -32.26 56.41
CA ASP A 924 -23.32 -32.73 57.81
C ASP A 924 -24.58 -32.20 58.50
N LYS A 925 -25.47 -33.12 58.88
CA LYS A 925 -26.88 -32.86 59.22
C LYS A 925 -27.06 -32.53 60.70
N GLY A 926 -26.41 -31.48 61.18
CA GLY A 926 -26.84 -30.85 62.44
C GLY A 926 -25.89 -29.82 63.06
N SER A 927 -24.58 -29.99 62.92
CA SER A 927 -23.57 -29.21 63.65
C SER A 927 -23.59 -27.71 63.28
N LYS A 928 -23.16 -27.37 62.06
CA LYS A 928 -23.09 -26.00 61.53
C LYS A 928 -24.47 -25.37 61.24
N LYS A 929 -25.57 -26.11 61.38
CA LYS A 929 -26.93 -25.57 61.20
C LYS A 929 -27.23 -24.48 62.25
N LYS A 930 -26.99 -24.79 63.53
CA LYS A 930 -27.20 -23.86 64.66
C LYS A 930 -26.33 -22.60 64.61
N GLU A 931 -25.19 -22.65 63.93
CA GLU A 931 -24.27 -21.52 63.80
C GLU A 931 -24.71 -20.56 62.69
N TYR A 932 -25.12 -21.09 61.53
CA TYR A 932 -25.67 -20.29 60.44
C TYR A 932 -27.04 -19.67 60.81
N GLU A 933 -27.89 -20.43 61.51
CA GLU A 933 -29.15 -19.93 62.09
C GLU A 933 -28.91 -18.81 63.12
N ARG A 934 -27.81 -18.86 63.88
CA ARG A 934 -27.41 -17.81 64.84
C ARG A 934 -27.03 -16.49 64.19
N ILE A 935 -26.47 -16.54 62.98
CA ILE A 935 -25.91 -15.37 62.29
C ILE A 935 -26.92 -14.76 61.30
N TYR A 936 -27.70 -15.61 60.61
CA TYR A 936 -28.55 -15.19 59.49
C TYR A 936 -30.06 -15.42 59.69
N GLY A 937 -30.49 -16.12 60.75
CA GLY A 937 -31.89 -16.17 61.18
C GLY A 937 -32.86 -17.01 60.32
N TYR A 938 -32.44 -17.59 59.19
CA TYR A 938 -33.26 -18.49 58.37
C TYR A 938 -32.48 -19.67 57.81
N THR A 939 -33.19 -20.74 57.45
CA THR A 939 -32.63 -21.93 56.81
C THR A 939 -32.74 -21.84 55.29
N SER A 940 -31.62 -21.84 54.56
CA SER A 940 -31.64 -22.14 53.12
C SER A 940 -31.91 -23.64 52.90
N PRO A 941 -32.91 -24.01 52.06
CA PRO A 941 -33.20 -25.41 51.78
C PRO A 941 -32.24 -26.06 50.76
N TYR A 942 -31.45 -25.27 50.01
CA TYR A 942 -30.54 -25.78 48.99
C TYR A 942 -29.07 -25.60 49.41
N ARG A 943 -28.46 -26.65 49.94
CA ARG A 943 -27.02 -26.72 50.23
C ARG A 943 -26.18 -27.39 49.12
N ASP A 944 -26.83 -27.87 48.07
CA ASP A 944 -26.22 -28.85 47.17
C ASP A 944 -25.38 -28.22 46.05
N GLY A 945 -24.10 -28.63 45.99
CA GLY A 945 -23.18 -28.44 44.86
C GLY A 945 -22.54 -27.06 44.69
N GLY A 946 -23.31 -25.97 44.85
CA GLY A 946 -22.83 -24.61 44.57
C GLY A 946 -21.68 -24.15 45.50
N TYR A 947 -21.85 -24.36 46.81
CA TYR A 947 -20.82 -24.02 47.81
C TYR A 947 -19.64 -24.99 47.78
N CYS A 948 -19.88 -26.28 47.51
CA CYS A 948 -18.85 -27.31 47.52
C CYS A 948 -17.72 -27.02 46.52
N ILE A 949 -18.03 -26.53 45.31
CA ILE A 949 -16.97 -26.12 44.35
C ILE A 949 -16.18 -24.91 44.86
N TYR A 950 -16.81 -23.94 45.51
CA TYR A 950 -16.11 -22.75 46.01
C TYR A 950 -15.16 -23.08 47.18
N GLU A 951 -15.46 -24.12 47.97
CA GLU A 951 -14.55 -24.67 48.99
C GLU A 951 -13.49 -25.65 48.41
N ALA A 952 -13.49 -25.90 47.09
CA ALA A 952 -12.63 -26.88 46.39
C ALA A 952 -11.59 -26.27 45.43
N ILE A 953 -11.63 -24.94 45.25
CA ILE A 953 -10.73 -24.14 44.42
C ILE A 953 -9.71 -23.45 45.33
#